data_AF-A0A3D3UUR4-F1
#
_entry.id   AF-A0A3D3UUR4-F1
#
_cell.length_a   1.000
_cell.length_b   1.000
_cell.length_c   1.000
_cell.angle_alpha   90.00
_cell.angle_beta   90.00
_cell.angle_gamma   90.00
#
_symmetry.space_group_name_H-M   'P 1'
#
loop_
_entity.id
_entity.type
_entity.pdbx_description
1 polymer ?
#
loop_
_entity_poly.entity_id
_entity_poly.type
_entity_poly.pdbx_seq_one_letter_code
_entity_poly.pdbx_strand_id
1 'polypeptide(L)'
;MYKKRFKEIPALSIRSSGFSSVWHIVVLISLLTCPSRAELLTLPRLQRPDWLDRDGIVMAGSWEPLLFRVRRDGSDGYVPTAEQLAAYEREHSPEMIAELKSLGVNFVMMHCYKGAGLEAERRSMADAVRFSQLCHDAGLRVGVYNYSGAFLWEPLFQENPQAKDWVLLDANGRPLTYGSATYRYRWNRNHTGAQAFYRQLVRFAVNDIEADLLHFDNYGYGPGRDANSVQRFRDYLGRNFTTEKLRKMGVNDLDDVHPPMTGPPETMLRRAWLEFSCRSLADSYHDMSRYARTLRKDILIECNPGGPGSRIRPPVNHGRLLQGGEAFWDEARPPGYSDGQLRTRIPTYKVAGRMRNIAFAYATTPLEMAESMAFNRDCLGCICWFEYARIVARPGSNEPVSKTLAPFIRFFHTHRDLLRNADVVADAAVLRSFPSQVFADSKHAGLTHRVEQALIENRVCFQIIYDHHLADLNRYRVLVLAGCAALSDEQTGQIRRYVNSGGRVCIVGPAGIYDEWLIPRERPALDDLPAANIVRIEKNADVVAAVRRVCDDRLSVAIRAGSGLCTELTEQSGRRLVHLVNYDTDNPAKDVSVRLRLPPGRRAKAVTLVSPERRNELEAVFQERDDLVIFDVPQVGVYEIAVIEMR
;
A
#
# COMPACT_ATOMS: atom_id res chain seq x y z
N MET A 1 -64.48 -7.81 2.68
CA MET A 1 -64.81 -7.84 1.23
C MET A 1 -63.48 -7.63 0.51
N TYR A 2 -62.87 -8.52 -0.27
CA TYR A 2 -63.34 -9.52 -1.23
C TYR A 2 -62.50 -10.80 -1.08
N LYS A 3 -63.14 -11.97 -1.26
CA LYS A 3 -62.55 -13.33 -1.25
C LYS A 3 -62.28 -13.80 -2.68
N LYS A 4 -61.32 -14.74 -2.82
CA LYS A 4 -61.26 -15.99 -3.66
C LYS A 4 -59.94 -16.09 -4.45
N ARG A 5 -59.28 -17.26 -4.63
CA ARG A 5 -59.39 -18.66 -4.14
C ARG A 5 -58.24 -19.51 -4.74
N PHE A 6 -57.82 -20.54 -3.98
CA PHE A 6 -57.29 -21.88 -4.36
C PHE A 6 -55.93 -22.01 -5.09
N LYS A 7 -55.02 -22.95 -4.76
CA LYS A 7 -55.20 -24.42 -4.64
C LYS A 7 -54.09 -25.10 -3.79
N GLU A 8 -54.48 -26.07 -2.98
CA GLU A 8 -53.67 -27.17 -2.41
C GLU A 8 -53.76 -28.40 -3.33
N ILE A 9 -52.71 -29.24 -3.40
CA ILE A 9 -52.77 -30.71 -3.65
C ILE A 9 -51.49 -31.38 -3.04
N PRO A 10 -51.41 -32.70 -2.77
CA PRO A 10 -51.65 -33.32 -1.47
C PRO A 10 -50.49 -34.22 -0.96
N ALA A 11 -50.60 -34.67 0.29
CA ALA A 11 -49.75 -35.69 0.89
C ALA A 11 -50.10 -37.12 0.40
N LEU A 12 -49.08 -37.94 0.17
CA LEU A 12 -49.20 -39.38 -0.09
C LEU A 12 -48.35 -40.14 0.95
N SER A 13 -49.00 -41.04 1.69
CA SER A 13 -48.35 -41.97 2.62
C SER A 13 -48.12 -43.31 1.94
N ILE A 14 -46.96 -43.94 2.17
CA ILE A 14 -46.75 -45.37 1.97
C ILE A 14 -45.96 -45.92 3.15
N ARG A 15 -46.39 -47.12 3.57
CA ARG A 15 -46.09 -47.88 4.77
C ARG A 15 -44.68 -48.49 4.81
N SER A 16 -44.35 -48.86 6.03
CA SER A 16 -43.20 -49.60 6.60
C SER A 16 -42.93 -51.02 6.06
N SER A 17 -41.64 -51.35 5.97
CA SER A 17 -41.00 -52.67 6.22
C SER A 17 -39.48 -52.44 6.07
N GLY A 18 -38.52 -52.84 6.89
CA GLY A 18 -38.35 -53.74 8.04
C GLY A 18 -36.84 -54.11 8.05
N PHE A 19 -36.23 -54.28 9.23
CA PHE A 19 -34.81 -54.68 9.48
C PHE A 19 -33.73 -53.62 9.15
N SER A 20 -32.67 -53.38 9.92
CA SER A 20 -32.10 -53.94 11.14
C SER A 20 -31.00 -52.98 11.67
N SER A 21 -30.81 -52.98 12.99
CA SER A 21 -29.54 -52.75 13.72
C SER A 21 -28.79 -51.40 13.66
N VAL A 22 -28.91 -50.67 14.78
CA VAL A 22 -27.83 -50.03 15.58
C VAL A 22 -26.73 -49.29 14.81
N TRP A 23 -26.83 -47.96 14.76
CA TRP A 23 -25.66 -47.05 14.82
C TRP A 23 -26.03 -45.81 15.63
N HIS A 24 -25.40 -45.64 16.79
CA HIS A 24 -25.40 -44.37 17.51
C HIS A 24 -24.60 -43.36 16.69
N ILE A 25 -25.26 -42.39 16.05
CA ILE A 25 -24.57 -41.20 15.55
C ILE A 25 -24.41 -40.25 16.73
N VAL A 26 -23.26 -40.30 17.38
CA VAL A 26 -22.74 -39.17 18.15
C VAL A 26 -22.42 -38.10 17.13
N VAL A 27 -23.26 -37.07 17.01
CA VAL A 27 -22.91 -35.84 16.30
C VAL A 27 -21.91 -35.10 17.18
N LEU A 28 -20.63 -35.46 17.02
CA LEU A 28 -19.52 -34.63 17.47
C LEU A 28 -19.52 -33.39 16.56
N ILE A 29 -20.16 -32.32 17.03
CA ILE A 29 -19.96 -30.98 16.49
C ILE A 29 -18.51 -30.62 16.84
N SER A 30 -17.59 -31.00 15.96
CA SER A 30 -16.26 -30.42 15.92
C SER A 30 -16.45 -28.96 15.52
N LEU A 31 -16.59 -28.08 16.50
CA LEU A 31 -16.25 -26.67 16.38
C LEU A 31 -14.75 -26.62 16.07
N LEU A 32 -14.41 -26.87 14.81
CA LEU A 32 -13.19 -26.35 14.22
C LEU A 32 -13.34 -24.83 14.34
N THR A 33 -12.79 -24.27 15.41
CA THR A 33 -12.43 -22.87 15.48
C THR A 33 -11.41 -22.65 14.37
N CYS A 34 -11.90 -22.49 13.15
CA CYS A 34 -11.12 -21.96 12.07
C CYS A 34 -10.69 -20.59 12.59
N PRO A 35 -9.38 -20.33 12.82
CA PRO A 35 -8.96 -19.00 13.21
C PRO A 35 -9.54 -18.06 12.16
N SER A 36 -10.41 -17.13 12.60
CA SER A 36 -11.04 -16.18 11.71
C SER A 36 -9.92 -15.48 10.96
N ARG A 37 -9.71 -15.82 9.69
CA ARG A 37 -8.78 -15.09 8.85
C ARG A 37 -9.24 -13.64 8.92
N ALA A 38 -8.32 -12.74 9.28
CA ALA A 38 -8.62 -11.32 9.26
C ALA A 38 -9.23 -10.98 7.89
N GLU A 39 -10.39 -10.34 7.91
CA GLU A 39 -11.09 -9.96 6.68
C GLU A 39 -10.20 -9.00 5.88
N LEU A 40 -9.87 -9.37 4.64
CA LEU A 40 -9.19 -8.47 3.72
C LEU A 40 -10.22 -7.43 3.24
N LEU A 41 -10.05 -6.17 3.66
CA LEU A 41 -10.98 -5.09 3.31
C LEU A 41 -10.67 -4.44 1.97
N THR A 42 -9.42 -4.54 1.50
CA THR A 42 -9.02 -4.08 0.17
C THR A 42 -9.90 -4.75 -0.89
N LEU A 43 -10.63 -3.93 -1.65
CA LEU A 43 -11.55 -4.47 -2.65
C LEU A 43 -10.84 -5.31 -3.71
N PRO A 44 -11.37 -6.52 -4.02
CA PRO A 44 -11.04 -7.22 -5.25
C PRO A 44 -11.27 -6.33 -6.48
N ARG A 45 -10.49 -6.51 -7.54
CA ARG A 45 -10.55 -5.63 -8.72
C ARG A 45 -11.95 -5.51 -9.32
N LEU A 46 -12.68 -6.63 -9.41
CA LEU A 46 -14.05 -6.69 -9.94
C LEU A 46 -15.10 -5.98 -9.08
N GLN A 47 -14.76 -5.58 -7.85
CA GLN A 47 -15.64 -4.83 -6.95
C GLN A 47 -15.28 -3.34 -6.90
N ARG A 48 -14.23 -2.93 -7.62
CA ARG A 48 -13.85 -1.51 -7.74
C ARG A 48 -14.69 -0.83 -8.82
N PRO A 49 -14.84 0.49 -8.76
CA PRO A 49 -15.52 1.24 -9.81
C PRO A 49 -14.86 1.04 -11.18
N ASP A 50 -15.67 0.84 -12.23
CA ASP A 50 -15.20 0.56 -13.59
C ASP A 50 -14.31 1.69 -14.17
N TRP A 51 -14.52 2.94 -13.73
CA TRP A 51 -13.73 4.07 -14.18
C TRP A 51 -12.25 3.92 -13.84
N LEU A 52 -11.91 3.24 -12.74
CA LEU A 52 -10.53 3.07 -12.31
C LEU A 52 -9.75 2.16 -13.27
N ASP A 53 -10.35 1.03 -13.67
CA ASP A 53 -9.79 0.12 -14.67
C ASP A 53 -9.77 0.77 -16.07
N ARG A 54 -10.84 1.51 -16.42
CA ARG A 54 -10.96 2.18 -17.71
C ARG A 54 -9.92 3.29 -17.90
N ASP A 55 -9.84 4.21 -16.94
CA ASP A 55 -9.16 5.50 -17.11
C ASP A 55 -7.84 5.57 -16.34
N GLY A 56 -7.69 4.79 -15.26
CA GLY A 56 -6.63 5.00 -14.27
C GLY A 56 -6.70 6.39 -13.64
N ILE A 57 -5.65 6.77 -12.90
CA ILE A 57 -5.58 8.05 -12.17
C ILE A 57 -4.43 8.91 -12.70
N VAL A 58 -4.76 10.10 -13.20
CA VAL A 58 -3.85 11.23 -13.43
C VAL A 58 -4.34 12.39 -12.56
N MET A 59 -3.60 12.66 -11.48
CA MET A 59 -4.09 13.43 -10.35
C MET A 59 -3.62 14.88 -10.36
N ALA A 60 -4.54 15.79 -10.06
CA ALA A 60 -4.25 17.15 -9.60
C ALA A 60 -4.65 17.34 -8.14
N GLY A 61 -3.99 18.28 -7.48
CA GLY A 61 -4.00 18.38 -6.04
C GLY A 61 -4.36 19.72 -5.40
N SER A 62 -5.32 19.75 -4.47
CA SER A 62 -5.62 20.91 -3.61
C SER A 62 -6.20 20.50 -2.24
N TRP A 63 -5.34 20.23 -1.25
CA TRP A 63 -5.78 19.63 0.03
C TRP A 63 -6.29 20.63 1.07
N GLU A 64 -5.97 21.92 0.90
CA GLU A 64 -6.06 22.89 1.98
C GLU A 64 -7.30 23.79 1.83
N PRO A 65 -8.19 23.90 2.83
CA PRO A 65 -9.30 24.85 2.78
C PRO A 65 -8.82 26.28 3.06
N LEU A 66 -9.59 27.28 2.63
CA LEU A 66 -9.23 28.70 2.74
C LEU A 66 -8.87 29.11 4.18
N LEU A 67 -9.68 28.71 5.18
CA LEU A 67 -9.43 29.01 6.59
C LEU A 67 -8.04 28.56 7.05
N PHE A 68 -7.60 27.38 6.61
CA PHE A 68 -6.28 26.88 6.95
C PHE A 68 -5.18 27.65 6.25
N ARG A 69 -5.35 27.94 4.96
CA ARG A 69 -4.33 28.66 4.18
C ARG A 69 -4.09 30.06 4.75
N VAL A 70 -5.15 30.81 5.03
CA VAL A 70 -5.07 32.15 5.62
C VAL A 70 -4.30 32.14 6.95
N ARG A 71 -4.53 31.12 7.79
CA ARG A 71 -3.77 30.94 9.04
C ARG A 71 -2.30 30.57 8.79
N ARG A 72 -2.03 29.68 7.83
CA ARG A 72 -0.67 29.27 7.44
C ARG A 72 0.12 30.44 6.84
N ASP A 73 -0.53 31.24 6.03
CA ASP A 73 0.04 32.38 5.31
C ASP A 73 0.28 33.59 6.23
N GLY A 74 -0.29 33.56 7.44
CA GLY A 74 -0.08 34.57 8.47
C GLY A 74 -0.87 35.87 8.23
N SER A 75 -1.97 35.82 7.48
CA SER A 75 -2.81 37.00 7.23
C SER A 75 -3.31 37.62 8.54
N ASP A 76 -3.40 38.96 8.57
CA ASP A 76 -3.86 39.71 9.75
C ASP A 76 -5.24 39.23 10.22
N GLY A 77 -5.33 38.91 11.51
CA GLY A 77 -6.56 38.40 12.13
C GLY A 77 -7.05 37.05 11.57
N TYR A 78 -6.24 36.35 10.77
CA TYR A 78 -6.63 35.13 10.05
C TYR A 78 -7.85 35.32 9.13
N VAL A 79 -7.95 36.49 8.51
CA VAL A 79 -8.98 36.82 7.52
C VAL A 79 -8.37 36.83 6.10
N PRO A 80 -9.01 36.22 5.09
CA PRO A 80 -8.50 36.28 3.72
C PRO A 80 -8.55 37.71 3.17
N THR A 81 -7.52 38.09 2.42
CA THR A 81 -7.58 39.31 1.60
C THR A 81 -8.58 39.15 0.46
N ALA A 82 -9.02 40.26 -0.14
CA ALA A 82 -9.89 40.23 -1.33
C ALA A 82 -9.25 39.45 -2.49
N GLU A 83 -7.93 39.56 -2.64
CA GLU A 83 -7.16 38.84 -3.66
C GLU A 83 -7.12 37.32 -3.37
N GLN A 84 -6.83 36.93 -2.12
CA GLN A 84 -6.86 35.51 -1.71
C GLN A 84 -8.25 34.91 -1.94
N LEU A 85 -9.31 35.68 -1.64
CA LEU A 85 -10.69 35.23 -1.84
C LEU A 85 -11.02 35.05 -3.33
N ALA A 86 -10.74 36.05 -4.17
CA ALA A 86 -10.97 35.96 -5.61
C ALA A 86 -10.18 34.82 -6.25
N ALA A 87 -8.93 34.61 -5.82
CA ALA A 87 -8.12 33.51 -6.29
C ALA A 87 -8.65 32.14 -5.83
N TYR A 88 -9.15 32.03 -4.60
CA TYR A 88 -9.80 30.82 -4.10
C TYR A 88 -11.11 30.53 -4.86
N GLU A 89 -11.88 31.55 -5.21
CA GLU A 89 -13.11 31.39 -6.01
C GLU A 89 -12.80 30.92 -7.44
N ARG A 90 -11.77 31.50 -8.09
CA ARG A 90 -11.28 31.04 -9.40
C ARG A 90 -10.74 29.60 -9.36
N GLU A 91 -10.16 29.18 -8.24
CA GLU A 91 -9.71 27.79 -8.05
C GLU A 91 -10.86 26.77 -8.15
N HIS A 92 -12.06 27.16 -7.72
CA HIS A 92 -13.25 26.30 -7.70
C HIS A 92 -14.17 26.55 -8.90
N SER A 93 -13.61 26.95 -10.04
CA SER A 93 -14.38 27.38 -11.22
C SER A 93 -14.26 26.42 -12.40
N PRO A 94 -15.20 26.48 -13.37
CA PRO A 94 -15.11 25.73 -14.63
C PRO A 94 -13.82 26.01 -15.41
N GLU A 95 -13.27 27.22 -15.33
CA GLU A 95 -12.02 27.59 -15.99
C GLU A 95 -10.84 26.79 -15.43
N MET A 96 -10.73 26.65 -14.10
CA MET A 96 -9.69 25.82 -13.48
C MET A 96 -9.83 24.35 -13.91
N ILE A 97 -11.06 23.82 -13.94
CA ILE A 97 -11.34 22.46 -14.41
C ILE A 97 -10.87 22.27 -15.87
N ALA A 98 -11.15 23.24 -16.75
CA ALA A 98 -10.71 23.19 -18.14
C ALA A 98 -9.18 23.22 -18.26
N GLU A 99 -8.51 24.04 -17.45
CA GLU A 99 -7.03 24.08 -17.37
C GLU A 99 -6.45 22.73 -16.93
N LEU A 100 -6.98 22.14 -15.85
CA LEU A 100 -6.54 20.82 -15.37
C LEU A 100 -6.76 19.73 -16.43
N LYS A 101 -7.93 19.71 -17.09
CA LYS A 101 -8.21 18.75 -18.17
C LYS A 101 -7.25 18.92 -19.36
N SER A 102 -6.84 20.15 -19.68
CA SER A 102 -5.87 20.41 -20.75
C SER A 102 -4.49 19.79 -20.46
N LEU A 103 -4.16 19.59 -19.18
CA LEU A 103 -2.96 18.87 -18.73
C LEU A 103 -3.12 17.35 -18.73
N GLY A 104 -4.32 16.83 -19.03
CA GLY A 104 -4.64 15.41 -18.99
C GLY A 104 -5.06 14.90 -17.61
N VAL A 105 -5.44 15.78 -16.69
CA VAL A 105 -5.99 15.39 -15.39
C VAL A 105 -7.36 14.73 -15.58
N ASN A 106 -7.57 13.60 -14.90
CA ASN A 106 -8.87 12.93 -14.83
C ASN A 106 -9.37 12.75 -13.38
N PHE A 107 -8.55 13.09 -12.39
CA PHE A 107 -8.83 12.92 -10.98
C PHE A 107 -8.33 14.13 -10.18
N VAL A 108 -9.17 14.69 -9.31
CA VAL A 108 -8.83 15.82 -8.43
C VAL A 108 -8.90 15.35 -6.99
N MET A 109 -7.80 15.47 -6.25
CA MET A 109 -7.82 15.34 -4.80
C MET A 109 -8.00 16.72 -4.17
N MET A 110 -9.12 16.96 -3.51
CA MET A 110 -9.49 18.27 -2.94
C MET A 110 -9.65 18.24 -1.41
N HIS A 111 -9.84 19.40 -0.78
CA HIS A 111 -10.16 19.49 0.64
C HIS A 111 -11.59 18.99 0.94
N CYS A 112 -11.79 18.45 2.14
CA CYS A 112 -13.13 18.31 2.74
C CYS A 112 -13.13 18.88 4.15
N TYR A 113 -12.15 18.51 4.98
CA TYR A 113 -12.07 18.96 6.38
C TYR A 113 -10.63 18.95 6.91
N LYS A 114 -10.19 20.04 7.54
CA LYS A 114 -8.81 20.19 8.03
C LYS A 114 -8.65 20.07 9.54
N GLY A 115 -9.73 20.16 10.31
CA GLY A 115 -9.71 19.97 11.76
C GLY A 115 -10.07 21.19 12.59
N ALA A 116 -10.68 22.23 12.05
CA ALA A 116 -11.04 23.42 12.83
C ALA A 116 -12.40 23.34 13.53
N GLY A 117 -13.25 22.40 13.14
CA GLY A 117 -14.64 22.32 13.60
C GLY A 117 -15.62 22.42 12.42
N LEU A 118 -16.82 21.87 12.59
CA LEU A 118 -17.83 21.82 11.52
C LEU A 118 -18.40 23.22 11.22
N GLU A 119 -18.53 24.06 12.25
CA GLU A 119 -19.04 25.42 12.12
C GLU A 119 -18.00 26.31 11.42
N ALA A 120 -16.76 26.28 11.90
CA ALA A 120 -15.65 27.05 11.35
C ALA A 120 -15.34 26.67 9.89
N GLU A 121 -15.45 25.40 9.51
CA GLU A 121 -15.17 24.94 8.15
C GLU A 121 -16.40 24.88 7.23
N ARG A 122 -17.61 25.22 7.73
CA ARG A 122 -18.86 25.04 6.98
C ARG A 122 -18.82 25.62 5.57
N ARG A 123 -18.23 26.81 5.40
CA ARG A 123 -18.10 27.45 4.08
C ARG A 123 -17.25 26.60 3.14
N SER A 124 -16.04 26.22 3.56
CA SER A 124 -15.12 25.39 2.77
C SER A 124 -15.71 24.02 2.44
N MET A 125 -16.50 23.45 3.35
CA MET A 125 -17.24 22.20 3.13
C MET A 125 -18.33 22.36 2.06
N ALA A 126 -19.09 23.46 2.09
CA ALA A 126 -20.06 23.77 1.04
C ALA A 126 -19.40 24.07 -0.32
N ASP A 127 -18.21 24.68 -0.30
CA ASP A 127 -17.41 24.92 -1.50
C ASP A 127 -16.91 23.60 -2.11
N ALA A 128 -16.50 22.63 -1.28
CA ALA A 128 -16.12 21.29 -1.73
C ALA A 128 -17.28 20.54 -2.40
N VAL A 129 -18.50 20.63 -1.86
CA VAL A 129 -19.71 20.06 -2.50
C VAL A 129 -19.93 20.65 -3.89
N ARG A 130 -19.94 21.99 -4.02
CA ARG A 130 -20.13 22.65 -5.32
C ARG A 130 -19.05 22.27 -6.32
N PHE A 131 -17.78 22.27 -5.90
CA PHE A 131 -16.67 21.99 -6.79
C PHE A 131 -16.64 20.53 -7.24
N SER A 132 -16.98 19.59 -6.35
CA SER A 132 -17.13 18.18 -6.71
C SER A 132 -18.15 17.98 -7.83
N GLN A 133 -19.29 18.66 -7.72
CA GLN A 133 -20.35 18.61 -8.73
C GLN A 133 -19.85 19.14 -10.09
N LEU A 134 -19.14 20.28 -10.10
CA LEU A 134 -18.52 20.80 -11.33
C LEU A 134 -17.48 19.84 -11.91
N CYS A 135 -16.67 19.18 -11.07
CA CYS A 135 -15.71 18.16 -11.51
C CYS A 135 -16.42 16.99 -12.18
N HIS A 136 -17.48 16.45 -11.55
CA HIS A 136 -18.25 15.33 -12.09
C HIS A 136 -18.97 15.68 -13.39
N ASP A 137 -19.59 16.87 -13.47
CA ASP A 137 -20.23 17.39 -14.69
C ASP A 137 -19.22 17.50 -15.85
N ALA A 138 -17.96 17.80 -15.53
CA ALA A 138 -16.86 17.83 -16.49
C ALA A 138 -16.22 16.45 -16.75
N GLY A 139 -16.69 15.38 -16.12
CA GLY A 139 -16.18 14.01 -16.28
C GLY A 139 -14.88 13.71 -15.52
N LEU A 140 -14.50 14.54 -14.54
CA LEU A 140 -13.42 14.26 -13.59
C LEU A 140 -13.92 13.40 -12.43
N ARG A 141 -12.99 12.72 -11.75
CA ARG A 141 -13.22 12.01 -10.48
C ARG A 141 -12.68 12.81 -9.31
N VAL A 142 -13.25 12.60 -8.14
CA VAL A 142 -12.94 13.40 -6.94
C VAL A 142 -12.50 12.50 -5.79
N GLY A 143 -11.31 12.78 -5.26
CA GLY A 143 -10.89 12.32 -3.93
C GLY A 143 -10.97 13.47 -2.93
N VAL A 144 -11.23 13.17 -1.66
CA VAL A 144 -11.27 14.22 -0.63
C VAL A 144 -10.42 13.96 0.60
N TYR A 145 -9.72 15.00 1.02
CA TYR A 145 -9.03 15.11 2.31
C TYR A 145 -10.05 15.21 3.44
N ASN A 146 -10.45 14.07 3.98
CA ASN A 146 -11.52 13.99 4.98
C ASN A 146 -10.98 13.88 6.41
N TYR A 147 -9.86 13.18 6.57
CA TYR A 147 -9.39 12.71 7.87
C TYR A 147 -7.97 13.18 8.11
N SER A 148 -7.80 14.38 8.66
CA SER A 148 -6.49 14.85 9.10
C SER A 148 -6.05 14.11 10.36
N GLY A 149 -4.77 13.75 10.45
CA GLY A 149 -4.20 13.23 11.69
C GLY A 149 -3.92 14.29 12.76
N ALA A 150 -4.29 15.54 12.52
CA ALA A 150 -4.22 16.63 13.49
C ALA A 150 -5.45 17.53 13.35
N PHE A 151 -5.83 18.22 14.42
CA PHE A 151 -6.87 19.23 14.40
C PHE A 151 -6.34 20.59 14.84
N LEU A 152 -7.02 21.67 14.44
CA LEU A 152 -6.76 23.01 14.96
C LEU A 152 -7.48 23.12 16.31
N TRP A 153 -6.71 22.99 17.39
CA TRP A 153 -7.29 22.68 18.71
C TRP A 153 -8.15 23.82 19.26
N GLU A 154 -7.78 25.08 19.01
CA GLU A 154 -8.51 26.26 19.51
C GLU A 154 -9.97 26.30 19.04
N PRO A 155 -10.26 26.39 17.72
CA PRO A 155 -11.64 26.45 17.25
C PRO A 155 -12.38 25.12 17.49
N LEU A 156 -11.70 23.97 17.37
CA LEU A 156 -12.37 22.69 17.60
C LEU A 156 -12.84 22.55 19.06
N PHE A 157 -12.07 23.01 20.04
CA PHE A 157 -12.47 22.93 21.45
C PHE A 157 -13.57 23.93 21.81
N GLN A 158 -13.69 25.03 21.07
CA GLN A 158 -14.81 25.97 21.23
C GLN A 158 -16.12 25.34 20.76
N GLU A 159 -16.10 24.66 19.60
CA GLU A 159 -17.28 23.98 19.06
C GLU A 159 -17.59 22.65 19.77
N ASN A 160 -16.54 21.92 20.14
CA ASN A 160 -16.62 20.60 20.74
C ASN A 160 -15.65 20.47 21.94
N PRO A 161 -16.07 20.91 23.13
CA PRO A 161 -15.23 20.86 24.33
C PRO A 161 -14.74 19.46 24.71
N GLN A 162 -15.47 18.40 24.34
CA GLN A 162 -15.09 17.01 24.60
C GLN A 162 -13.87 16.56 23.77
N ALA A 163 -13.51 17.28 22.71
CA ALA A 163 -12.35 16.95 21.89
C ALA A 163 -11.01 17.11 22.64
N LYS A 164 -11.01 17.76 23.81
CA LYS A 164 -9.85 17.81 24.72
C LYS A 164 -9.40 16.41 25.16
N ASP A 165 -10.34 15.49 25.34
CA ASP A 165 -10.05 14.11 25.74
C ASP A 165 -9.50 13.25 24.59
N TRP A 166 -9.56 13.77 23.35
CA TRP A 166 -9.10 13.04 22.17
C TRP A 166 -7.63 13.27 21.89
N VAL A 167 -6.97 14.21 22.58
CA VAL A 167 -5.58 14.61 22.32
C VAL A 167 -4.64 13.42 22.54
N LEU A 168 -3.75 13.20 21.56
CA LEU A 168 -2.70 12.19 21.69
C LEU A 168 -1.55 12.75 22.52
N LEU A 169 -1.17 12.03 23.58
CA LEU A 169 -0.11 12.45 24.50
C LEU A 169 1.19 11.67 24.27
N ASP A 170 2.32 12.39 24.33
CA ASP A 170 3.66 11.83 24.24
C ASP A 170 4.09 11.10 25.53
N ALA A 171 5.32 10.59 25.57
CA ALA A 171 5.85 9.86 26.73
C ALA A 171 5.94 10.71 28.02
N ASN A 172 5.92 12.04 27.90
CA ASN A 172 5.95 12.99 29.01
C ASN A 172 4.55 13.53 29.37
N GLY A 173 3.49 13.00 28.75
CA GLY A 173 2.12 13.46 28.96
C GLY A 173 1.78 14.79 28.29
N ARG A 174 2.59 15.24 27.31
CA ARG A 174 2.35 16.49 26.59
C ARG A 174 1.58 16.25 25.28
N PRO A 175 0.73 17.18 24.83
CA PRO A 175 0.09 17.11 23.52
C PRO A 175 1.13 16.97 22.40
N LEU A 176 0.92 16.00 21.52
CA LEU A 176 1.77 15.83 20.34
C LEU A 176 1.33 16.81 19.25
N THR A 177 2.26 17.64 18.75
CA THR A 177 1.97 18.67 17.74
C THR A 177 2.21 18.18 16.30
N TYR A 178 1.61 18.86 15.32
CA TYR A 178 2.00 18.72 13.90
C TYR A 178 3.32 19.48 13.66
N GLY A 179 4.45 18.81 13.81
CA GLY A 179 5.76 19.46 13.67
C GLY A 179 5.89 20.66 14.63
N SER A 180 6.31 21.82 14.10
CA SER A 180 6.41 23.07 14.85
C SER A 180 5.09 23.85 14.99
N ALA A 181 3.99 23.40 14.35
CA ALA A 181 2.70 24.08 14.41
C ALA A 181 1.99 23.79 15.74
N THR A 182 2.25 24.61 16.76
CA THR A 182 1.69 24.48 18.12
C THR A 182 0.16 24.62 18.17
N TYR A 183 -0.45 25.22 17.14
CA TYR A 183 -1.90 25.32 16.97
C TYR A 183 -2.54 24.03 16.42
N ARG A 184 -1.75 22.99 16.12
CA ARG A 184 -2.23 21.71 15.58
C ARG A 184 -1.87 20.56 16.50
N TYR A 185 -2.85 19.96 17.15
CA TYR A 185 -2.66 18.77 17.99
C TYR A 185 -3.02 17.50 17.24
N ARG A 186 -2.19 16.47 17.41
CA ARG A 186 -2.51 15.09 17.02
C ARG A 186 -3.55 14.53 17.98
N TRP A 187 -4.35 13.61 17.48
CA TRP A 187 -5.46 13.03 18.23
C TRP A 187 -5.44 11.51 18.15
N ASN A 188 -6.00 10.87 19.18
CA ASN A 188 -6.07 9.43 19.28
C ASN A 188 -7.15 8.90 18.31
N ARG A 189 -6.69 8.29 17.22
CA ARG A 189 -7.55 7.72 16.17
C ARG A 189 -8.48 6.63 16.67
N ASN A 190 -8.24 6.04 17.83
CA ASN A 190 -9.10 5.01 18.41
C ASN A 190 -9.97 5.53 19.57
N HIS A 191 -9.99 6.83 19.84
CA HIS A 191 -10.91 7.39 20.83
C HIS A 191 -12.35 7.31 20.30
N THR A 192 -13.28 6.77 21.09
CA THR A 192 -14.67 6.52 20.65
C THR A 192 -15.39 7.79 20.24
N GLY A 193 -15.24 8.87 21.02
CA GLY A 193 -15.78 10.20 20.68
C GLY A 193 -15.23 10.77 19.36
N ALA A 194 -13.91 10.66 19.15
CA ALA A 194 -13.30 11.11 17.90
C ALA A 194 -13.78 10.25 16.71
N GLN A 195 -13.82 8.93 16.86
CA GLN A 195 -14.36 8.02 15.84
C GLN A 195 -15.80 8.37 15.47
N ALA A 196 -16.66 8.66 16.45
CA ALA A 196 -18.04 9.08 16.19
C ALA A 196 -18.11 10.40 15.41
N PHE A 197 -17.25 11.37 15.72
CA PHE A 197 -17.16 12.64 14.99
C PHE A 197 -16.69 12.43 13.54
N TYR A 198 -15.58 11.72 13.33
CA TYR A 198 -15.03 11.51 11.98
C TYR A 198 -15.92 10.61 11.11
N ARG A 199 -16.75 9.73 11.68
CA ARG A 199 -17.80 9.02 10.92
C ARG A 199 -18.86 9.96 10.35
N GLN A 200 -19.11 11.11 10.97
CA GLN A 200 -20.01 12.12 10.40
C GLN A 200 -19.38 12.78 9.17
N LEU A 201 -18.07 13.08 9.23
CA LEU A 201 -17.32 13.63 8.11
C LEU A 201 -17.21 12.64 6.93
N VAL A 202 -16.98 11.36 7.21
CA VAL A 202 -17.00 10.31 6.17
C VAL A 202 -18.38 10.21 5.53
N ARG A 203 -19.46 10.29 6.31
CA ARG A 203 -20.82 10.33 5.77
C ARG A 203 -21.04 11.54 4.86
N PHE A 204 -20.61 12.72 5.30
CA PHE A 204 -20.70 13.94 4.50
C PHE A 204 -19.93 13.82 3.17
N ALA A 205 -18.70 13.30 3.18
CA ALA A 205 -17.96 13.13 1.92
C ALA A 205 -18.59 12.11 0.97
N VAL A 206 -19.16 11.03 1.49
CA VAL A 206 -19.77 10.01 0.63
C VAL A 206 -21.12 10.47 0.09
N ASN A 207 -21.95 11.13 0.90
CA ASN A 207 -23.33 11.44 0.54
C ASN A 207 -23.52 12.84 -0.06
N ASP A 208 -22.80 13.84 0.44
CA ASP A 208 -23.01 15.24 0.07
C ASP A 208 -21.97 15.72 -0.96
N ILE A 209 -20.70 15.32 -0.79
CA ILE A 209 -19.65 15.59 -1.80
C ILE A 209 -19.71 14.58 -2.96
N GLU A 210 -20.28 13.38 -2.71
CA GLU A 210 -20.27 12.26 -3.65
C GLU A 210 -18.85 11.79 -4.05
N ALA A 211 -17.89 11.88 -3.11
CA ALA A 211 -16.48 11.61 -3.37
C ALA A 211 -16.26 10.20 -3.97
N ASP A 212 -15.41 10.07 -4.99
CA ASP A 212 -14.99 8.78 -5.58
C ASP A 212 -13.97 8.05 -4.68
N LEU A 213 -13.21 8.82 -3.88
CA LEU A 213 -12.17 8.31 -2.98
C LEU A 213 -12.08 9.12 -1.67
N LEU A 214 -11.86 8.44 -0.55
CA LEU A 214 -11.58 9.06 0.75
C LEU A 214 -10.07 9.01 1.06
N HIS A 215 -9.46 10.17 1.33
CA HIS A 215 -8.06 10.29 1.73
C HIS A 215 -7.96 10.52 3.24
N PHE A 216 -7.27 9.60 3.91
CA PHE A 216 -6.99 9.71 5.34
C PHE A 216 -5.51 9.98 5.61
N ASP A 217 -5.21 11.21 6.00
CA ASP A 217 -3.84 11.70 6.07
C ASP A 217 -3.13 11.36 7.38
N ASN A 218 -1.80 11.48 7.39
CA ASN A 218 -0.88 11.34 8.52
C ASN A 218 -1.07 10.05 9.35
N TYR A 219 -1.23 8.92 8.68
CA TYR A 219 -1.27 7.57 9.26
C TYR A 219 0.13 7.11 9.72
N GLY A 220 0.80 7.93 10.53
CA GLY A 220 2.14 7.69 11.08
C GLY A 220 2.23 7.74 12.61
N TYR A 221 1.12 7.97 13.31
CA TYR A 221 1.09 8.17 14.76
C TYR A 221 0.15 7.17 15.43
N GLY A 222 0.72 6.40 16.36
CA GLY A 222 0.04 5.32 17.08
C GLY A 222 -0.44 5.76 18.46
N PRO A 223 -0.85 4.82 19.32
CA PRO A 223 -1.30 5.10 20.68
C PRO A 223 -0.20 5.78 21.53
N GLY A 224 -0.62 6.53 22.55
CA GLY A 224 0.23 7.36 23.42
C GLY A 224 0.00 7.13 24.92
N ARG A 225 0.25 8.17 25.74
CA ARG A 225 -0.01 8.18 27.20
C ARG A 225 -1.44 8.58 27.58
N ASP A 226 -2.27 8.96 26.62
CA ASP A 226 -3.66 9.32 26.88
C ASP A 226 -4.45 8.12 27.44
N ALA A 227 -5.49 8.40 28.23
CA ALA A 227 -6.24 7.38 28.97
C ALA A 227 -6.78 6.25 28.07
N ASN A 228 -7.28 6.60 26.87
CA ASN A 228 -7.80 5.62 25.92
C ASN A 228 -6.69 4.69 25.39
N SER A 229 -5.51 5.23 25.07
CA SER A 229 -4.35 4.44 24.66
C SER A 229 -3.86 3.51 25.75
N VAL A 230 -3.76 3.99 27.00
CA VAL A 230 -3.33 3.20 28.16
C VAL A 230 -4.29 2.04 28.40
N GLN A 231 -5.60 2.33 28.47
CA GLN A 231 -6.60 1.29 28.71
C GLN A 231 -6.59 0.23 27.60
N ARG A 232 -6.55 0.64 26.33
CA ARG A 232 -6.51 -0.31 25.21
C ARG A 232 -5.25 -1.18 25.21
N PHE A 233 -4.12 -0.67 25.72
CA PHE A 233 -2.91 -1.48 25.87
C PHE A 233 -3.04 -2.50 27.01
N ARG A 234 -3.63 -2.12 28.15
CA ARG A 234 -3.92 -3.05 29.26
C ARG A 234 -4.83 -4.18 28.83
N ASP A 235 -5.90 -3.83 28.13
CA ASP A 235 -6.83 -4.77 27.50
C ASP A 235 -6.11 -5.72 26.54
N TYR A 236 -5.23 -5.19 25.69
CA TYR A 236 -4.41 -5.98 24.78
C TYR A 236 -3.54 -6.98 25.54
N LEU A 237 -2.87 -6.55 26.61
CA LEU A 237 -2.03 -7.43 27.42
C LEU A 237 -2.85 -8.56 28.07
N GLY A 238 -3.97 -8.22 28.71
CA GLY A 238 -4.84 -9.19 29.38
C GLY A 238 -5.47 -10.21 28.44
N ARG A 239 -5.72 -9.85 27.17
CA ARG A 239 -6.27 -10.78 26.15
C ARG A 239 -5.23 -11.68 25.50
N ASN A 240 -3.97 -11.24 25.38
CA ASN A 240 -2.96 -11.91 24.55
C ASN A 240 -1.88 -12.64 25.35
N PHE A 241 -1.78 -12.42 26.66
CA PHE A 241 -0.77 -13.07 27.49
C PHE A 241 -1.38 -13.71 28.73
N THR A 242 -0.91 -14.91 29.06
CA THR A 242 -1.27 -15.58 30.31
C THR A 242 -0.71 -14.83 31.52
N THR A 243 -1.32 -15.01 32.70
CA THR A 243 -0.83 -14.40 33.95
C THR A 243 0.64 -14.73 34.24
N GLU A 244 1.06 -15.97 33.97
CA GLU A 244 2.46 -16.37 34.15
C GLU A 244 3.39 -15.58 33.21
N LYS A 245 2.97 -15.42 31.95
CA LYS A 245 3.75 -14.67 30.96
C LYS A 245 3.81 -13.18 31.29
N LEU A 246 2.70 -12.59 31.76
CA LEU A 246 2.65 -11.21 32.24
C LEU A 246 3.62 -10.97 33.39
N ARG A 247 3.68 -11.87 34.38
CA ARG A 247 4.67 -11.79 35.46
C ARG A 247 6.10 -11.84 34.95
N LYS A 248 6.40 -12.70 33.97
CA LYS A 248 7.72 -12.75 33.30
C LYS A 248 8.04 -11.46 32.50
N MET A 249 7.01 -10.72 32.07
CA MET A 249 7.16 -9.41 31.44
C MET A 249 7.33 -8.26 32.46
N GLY A 250 7.28 -8.57 33.77
CA GLY A 250 7.32 -7.57 34.85
C GLY A 250 5.95 -6.95 35.16
N VAL A 251 4.85 -7.57 34.74
CA VAL A 251 3.48 -7.10 34.96
C VAL A 251 2.81 -7.97 36.01
N ASN A 252 2.66 -7.42 37.23
CA ASN A 252 1.98 -8.08 38.35
C ASN A 252 0.48 -7.73 38.38
N ASP A 253 0.17 -6.46 38.12
CA ASP A 253 -1.17 -5.93 37.95
C ASP A 253 -1.24 -5.18 36.61
N LEU A 254 -2.31 -5.39 35.86
CA LEU A 254 -2.54 -4.67 34.59
C LEU A 254 -2.85 -3.19 34.85
N ASP A 255 -3.47 -2.86 35.98
CA ASP A 255 -3.86 -1.49 36.32
C ASP A 255 -2.66 -0.58 36.64
N ASP A 256 -1.50 -1.17 36.93
CA ASP A 256 -0.24 -0.45 37.11
C ASP A 256 0.53 -0.26 35.79
N VAL A 257 0.09 -0.89 34.70
CA VAL A 257 0.85 -0.84 33.44
C VAL A 257 0.72 0.53 32.80
N HIS A 258 1.88 1.08 32.46
CA HIS A 258 2.01 2.22 31.56
C HIS A 258 2.69 1.82 30.24
N PRO A 259 2.33 2.46 29.11
CA PRO A 259 2.99 2.27 27.83
C PRO A 259 4.52 2.49 27.87
N PRO A 260 5.34 1.47 27.54
CA PRO A 260 6.78 1.63 27.38
C PRO A 260 7.06 2.27 26.01
N MET A 261 6.82 3.57 25.87
CA MET A 261 6.84 4.27 24.57
C MET A 261 8.23 4.47 23.96
N THR A 262 9.26 4.55 24.80
CA THR A 262 10.65 4.84 24.39
C THR A 262 11.55 3.62 24.54
N GLY A 263 12.77 3.71 24.00
CA GLY A 263 13.79 2.67 24.12
C GLY A 263 13.72 1.55 23.07
N PRO A 264 14.79 0.76 22.96
CA PRO A 264 14.89 -0.39 22.06
C PRO A 264 13.98 -1.55 22.52
N PRO A 265 13.66 -2.52 21.62
CA PRO A 265 12.79 -3.67 21.90
C PRO A 265 13.48 -4.76 22.75
N GLU A 266 14.10 -4.38 23.87
CA GLU A 266 14.85 -5.30 24.74
C GLU A 266 13.93 -6.14 25.63
N THR A 267 12.89 -5.53 26.18
CA THR A 267 11.92 -6.22 27.04
C THR A 267 10.73 -6.73 26.23
N MET A 268 10.13 -7.83 26.70
CA MET A 268 8.94 -8.36 26.06
C MET A 268 7.73 -7.42 26.20
N LEU A 269 7.61 -6.66 27.29
CA LEU A 269 6.58 -5.61 27.43
C LEU A 269 6.73 -4.51 26.36
N ARG A 270 7.98 -4.12 26.04
CA ARG A 270 8.26 -3.16 24.96
C ARG A 270 7.91 -3.73 23.58
N ARG A 271 8.25 -4.99 23.30
CA ARG A 271 7.85 -5.68 22.06
C ARG A 271 6.33 -5.75 21.93
N ALA A 272 5.64 -6.08 23.00
CA ALA A 272 4.17 -6.11 23.06
C ALA A 272 3.57 -4.74 22.76
N TRP A 273 4.14 -3.65 23.28
CA TRP A 273 3.71 -2.29 22.96
C TRP A 273 3.93 -1.92 21.49
N LEU A 274 5.07 -2.29 20.90
CA LEU A 274 5.35 -2.00 19.48
C LEU A 274 4.38 -2.75 18.57
N GLU A 275 4.06 -4.01 18.87
CA GLU A 275 3.04 -4.75 18.11
C GLU A 275 1.64 -4.18 18.31
N PHE A 276 1.27 -3.87 19.57
CA PHE A 276 0.00 -3.19 19.86
C PHE A 276 -0.12 -1.87 19.10
N SER A 277 0.95 -1.09 19.01
CA SER A 277 0.95 0.20 18.29
C SER A 277 0.68 0.01 16.79
N CYS A 278 1.31 -0.98 16.17
CA CYS A 278 1.07 -1.34 14.77
C CYS A 278 -0.37 -1.83 14.54
N ARG A 279 -0.85 -2.71 15.43
CA ARG A 279 -2.23 -3.22 15.38
C ARG A 279 -3.25 -2.10 15.56
N SER A 280 -3.08 -1.26 16.57
CA SER A 280 -3.98 -0.16 16.88
C SER A 280 -4.14 0.81 15.72
N LEU A 281 -3.03 1.16 15.05
CA LEU A 281 -3.07 2.05 13.89
C LEU A 281 -3.83 1.41 12.73
N ALA A 282 -3.55 0.15 12.42
CA ALA A 282 -4.26 -0.59 11.38
C ALA A 282 -5.77 -0.74 11.70
N ASP A 283 -6.12 -1.09 12.94
CA ASP A 283 -7.50 -1.23 13.38
C ASP A 283 -8.29 0.08 13.16
N SER A 284 -7.68 1.24 13.45
CA SER A 284 -8.34 2.54 13.20
C SER A 284 -8.67 2.79 11.72
N TYR A 285 -7.78 2.34 10.83
CA TYR A 285 -8.00 2.44 9.39
C TYR A 285 -9.10 1.48 8.95
N HIS A 286 -9.00 0.22 9.38
CA HIS A 286 -9.93 -0.86 9.01
C HIS A 286 -11.35 -0.58 9.49
N ASP A 287 -11.50 -0.05 10.70
CA ASP A 287 -12.81 0.33 11.26
C ASP A 287 -13.48 1.44 10.45
N MET A 288 -12.72 2.47 10.08
CA MET A 288 -13.25 3.59 9.28
C MET A 288 -13.58 3.13 7.86
N SER A 289 -12.75 2.25 7.28
CA SER A 289 -13.02 1.64 5.99
C SER A 289 -14.30 0.81 5.98
N ARG A 290 -14.49 -0.05 6.98
CA ARG A 290 -15.74 -0.81 7.14
C ARG A 290 -16.95 0.12 7.21
N TYR A 291 -16.85 1.21 7.97
CA TYR A 291 -17.94 2.19 8.06
C TYR A 291 -18.22 2.87 6.72
N ALA A 292 -17.20 3.37 6.01
CA ALA A 292 -17.38 3.99 4.69
C ALA A 292 -18.09 3.03 3.71
N ARG A 293 -17.76 1.74 3.75
CA ARG A 293 -18.38 0.69 2.92
C ARG A 293 -19.86 0.42 3.25
N THR A 294 -20.33 0.78 4.45
CA THR A 294 -21.77 0.74 4.76
C THR A 294 -22.55 1.83 4.04
N LEU A 295 -21.89 2.93 3.66
CA LEU A 295 -22.50 4.06 2.97
C LEU A 295 -22.47 3.85 1.45
N ARG A 296 -21.31 3.46 0.92
CA ARG A 296 -21.16 3.11 -0.51
C ARG A 296 -20.21 1.93 -0.67
N LYS A 297 -20.69 0.85 -1.27
CA LYS A 297 -19.95 -0.43 -1.31
C LYS A 297 -18.62 -0.35 -2.08
N ASP A 298 -18.52 0.51 -3.09
CA ASP A 298 -17.37 0.61 -4.00
C ASP A 298 -16.49 1.87 -3.79
N ILE A 299 -16.76 2.72 -2.77
CA ILE A 299 -15.93 3.89 -2.38
C ILE A 299 -14.45 3.58 -2.24
N LEU A 300 -13.55 4.19 -3.00
CA LEU A 300 -12.12 3.92 -2.80
C LEU A 300 -11.61 4.56 -1.51
N ILE A 301 -10.69 3.90 -0.81
CA ILE A 301 -10.13 4.41 0.44
C ILE A 301 -8.62 4.41 0.38
N GLU A 302 -8.04 5.52 0.80
CA GLU A 302 -6.63 5.79 0.81
C GLU A 302 -6.18 6.25 2.20
N CYS A 303 -4.93 5.96 2.56
CA CYS A 303 -4.29 6.60 3.71
C CYS A 303 -2.85 7.06 3.41
N ASN A 304 -2.34 8.05 4.15
CA ASN A 304 -0.94 8.49 4.06
C ASN A 304 -0.07 7.99 5.23
N PRO A 305 0.55 6.79 5.13
CA PRO A 305 1.56 6.31 6.06
C PRO A 305 3.00 6.61 5.61
N GLY A 306 3.19 7.26 4.47
CA GLY A 306 4.45 7.30 3.72
C GLY A 306 4.81 5.95 3.09
N GLY A 307 5.88 5.91 2.28
CA GLY A 307 6.37 4.69 1.66
C GLY A 307 6.99 3.69 2.64
N PRO A 308 7.02 2.38 2.30
CA PRO A 308 7.78 1.39 3.05
C PRO A 308 9.27 1.70 2.99
N GLY A 309 9.87 2.00 4.15
CA GLY A 309 11.30 2.23 4.26
C GLY A 309 12.14 0.96 4.19
N SER A 310 13.41 1.08 4.57
CA SER A 310 14.37 -0.05 4.68
C SER A 310 14.04 -1.08 5.76
N ARG A 311 13.05 -0.79 6.61
CA ARG A 311 12.51 -1.71 7.61
C ARG A 311 11.08 -1.32 7.97
N ILE A 312 10.35 -2.21 8.62
CA ILE A 312 9.10 -1.86 9.29
C ILE A 312 9.42 -0.91 10.45
N ARG A 313 8.74 0.25 10.52
CA ARG A 313 8.93 1.25 11.56
C ARG A 313 7.62 1.47 12.30
N PRO A 314 7.43 0.86 13.48
CA PRO A 314 6.25 1.11 14.30
C PRO A 314 6.03 2.62 14.52
N PRO A 315 4.77 3.08 14.52
CA PRO A 315 3.54 2.29 14.48
C PRO A 315 3.14 1.82 13.07
N VAL A 316 3.91 2.14 12.02
CA VAL A 316 3.55 1.80 10.64
C VAL A 316 4.08 0.42 10.27
N ASN A 317 3.16 -0.53 10.17
CA ASN A 317 3.38 -1.81 9.50
C ASN A 317 2.53 -1.86 8.24
N HIS A 318 3.12 -1.51 7.08
CA HIS A 318 2.44 -1.52 5.78
C HIS A 318 1.76 -2.87 5.49
N GLY A 319 2.40 -3.99 5.82
CA GLY A 319 1.83 -5.33 5.62
C GLY A 319 0.53 -5.58 6.38
N ARG A 320 0.30 -4.87 7.48
CA ARG A 320 -0.97 -4.92 8.25
C ARG A 320 -1.92 -3.81 7.84
N LEU A 321 -1.41 -2.58 7.77
CA LEU A 321 -2.19 -1.37 7.49
C LEU A 321 -2.86 -1.44 6.11
N LEU A 322 -2.10 -1.82 5.08
CA LEU A 322 -2.54 -1.75 3.69
C LEU A 322 -3.60 -2.81 3.29
N GLN A 323 -4.03 -3.66 4.21
CA GLN A 323 -5.19 -4.56 4.01
C GLN A 323 -6.54 -3.82 4.16
N GLY A 324 -6.51 -2.54 4.52
CA GLY A 324 -7.67 -1.74 4.90
C GLY A 324 -8.31 -0.87 3.81
N GLY A 325 -7.70 -0.76 2.63
CA GLY A 325 -8.20 0.11 1.56
C GLY A 325 -7.45 -0.16 0.26
N GLU A 326 -7.59 0.72 -0.73
CA GLU A 326 -7.14 0.48 -2.11
C GLU A 326 -5.93 1.30 -2.51
N ALA A 327 -5.57 2.34 -1.76
CA ALA A 327 -4.42 3.17 -2.07
C ALA A 327 -3.66 3.63 -0.81
N PHE A 328 -2.44 4.10 -1.00
CA PHE A 328 -1.70 4.83 0.02
C PHE A 328 -0.71 5.84 -0.57
N TRP A 329 -0.41 6.90 0.18
CA TRP A 329 0.55 7.93 -0.25
C TRP A 329 2.00 7.62 0.15
N ASP A 330 2.92 7.87 -0.78
CA ASP A 330 4.36 7.88 -0.56
C ASP A 330 4.97 9.25 -0.94
N GLU A 331 5.55 9.92 0.06
CA GLU A 331 6.24 11.20 -0.07
C GLU A 331 7.75 11.05 -0.31
N ALA A 332 8.22 9.85 -0.68
CA ALA A 332 9.62 9.58 -0.92
C ALA A 332 10.23 10.53 -1.97
N ARG A 333 11.55 10.72 -1.85
CA ARG A 333 12.35 11.57 -2.74
C ARG A 333 12.21 11.14 -4.21
N PRO A 334 12.38 12.06 -5.17
CA PRO A 334 12.33 11.72 -6.60
C PRO A 334 13.34 10.62 -6.95
N PRO A 335 13.01 9.64 -7.81
CA PRO A 335 13.95 8.62 -8.28
C PRO A 335 15.11 9.23 -9.09
N GLY A 336 16.16 8.47 -9.29
CA GLY A 336 17.31 8.83 -10.13
C GLY A 336 18.50 7.90 -9.94
N TYR A 337 19.49 8.04 -10.80
CA TYR A 337 20.76 7.33 -10.72
C TYR A 337 21.92 8.31 -10.76
N SER A 338 22.80 8.24 -9.76
CA SER A 338 23.95 9.14 -9.64
C SER A 338 25.07 8.44 -8.90
N ASP A 339 26.33 8.63 -9.33
CA ASP A 339 27.52 8.08 -8.66
C ASP A 339 27.46 6.57 -8.39
N GLY A 340 26.89 5.81 -9.33
CA GLY A 340 26.75 4.36 -9.18
C GLY A 340 25.59 3.91 -8.28
N GLN A 341 24.81 4.84 -7.71
CA GLN A 341 23.76 4.55 -6.75
C GLN A 341 22.36 4.79 -7.33
N LEU A 342 21.50 3.80 -7.15
CA LEU A 342 20.09 3.87 -7.50
C LEU A 342 19.27 4.49 -6.35
N ARG A 343 18.47 5.50 -6.67
CA ARG A 343 17.39 5.99 -5.80
C ARG A 343 16.05 5.73 -6.49
N THR A 344 15.15 5.03 -5.80
CA THR A 344 13.93 4.50 -6.42
C THR A 344 12.79 4.32 -5.41
N ARG A 345 11.55 4.39 -5.90
CA ARG A 345 10.32 3.99 -5.18
C ARG A 345 9.86 2.57 -5.56
N ILE A 346 10.65 1.77 -6.29
CA ILE A 346 10.32 0.37 -6.60
C ILE A 346 9.88 -0.43 -5.37
N PRO A 347 10.51 -0.34 -4.18
CA PRO A 347 10.01 -1.02 -2.99
C PRO A 347 8.57 -0.63 -2.61
N THR A 348 8.20 0.65 -2.76
CA THR A 348 6.84 1.17 -2.55
C THR A 348 5.87 0.48 -3.50
N TYR A 349 6.18 0.47 -4.79
CA TYR A 349 5.30 -0.10 -5.81
C TYR A 349 5.20 -1.62 -5.72
N LYS A 350 6.29 -2.33 -5.40
CA LYS A 350 6.24 -3.77 -5.12
C LYS A 350 5.33 -4.05 -3.93
N VAL A 351 5.46 -3.33 -2.82
CA VAL A 351 4.54 -3.48 -1.68
C VAL A 351 3.10 -3.17 -2.10
N ALA A 352 2.86 -2.08 -2.83
CA ALA A 352 1.53 -1.73 -3.34
C ALA A 352 0.92 -2.87 -4.15
N GLY A 353 1.64 -3.37 -5.16
CA GLY A 353 1.20 -4.47 -6.02
C GLY A 353 0.87 -5.74 -5.23
N ARG A 354 1.69 -6.12 -4.24
CA ARG A 354 1.41 -7.31 -3.42
C ARG A 354 0.23 -7.14 -2.49
N MET A 355 0.02 -5.95 -1.94
CA MET A 355 -1.14 -5.61 -1.11
C MET A 355 -2.40 -5.37 -1.94
N ARG A 356 -2.32 -5.42 -3.27
CA ARG A 356 -3.37 -5.02 -4.21
C ARG A 356 -3.77 -3.54 -4.07
N ASN A 357 -2.86 -2.70 -3.64
CA ASN A 357 -3.06 -1.27 -3.54
C ASN A 357 -2.41 -0.51 -4.70
N ILE A 358 -2.80 0.75 -4.78
CA ILE A 358 -2.23 1.78 -5.64
C ILE A 358 -1.33 2.66 -4.77
N ALA A 359 -0.10 2.91 -5.17
CA ALA A 359 0.73 3.91 -4.52
C ALA A 359 0.47 5.28 -5.17
N PHE A 360 0.13 6.28 -4.36
CA PHE A 360 0.10 7.66 -4.80
C PHE A 360 1.45 8.32 -4.50
N ALA A 361 1.99 9.01 -5.48
CA ALA A 361 3.24 9.76 -5.37
C ALA A 361 3.20 10.96 -6.32
N TYR A 362 4.09 11.92 -6.09
CA TYR A 362 4.32 12.99 -7.05
C TYR A 362 4.95 12.43 -8.33
N ALA A 363 4.40 12.83 -9.47
CA ALA A 363 4.81 12.47 -10.81
C ALA A 363 5.09 13.74 -11.62
N THR A 364 6.19 14.41 -11.26
CA THR A 364 6.56 15.74 -11.77
C THR A 364 7.74 15.70 -12.73
N THR A 365 8.30 14.52 -12.98
CA THR A 365 9.33 14.26 -13.98
C THR A 365 8.95 13.06 -14.86
N PRO A 366 9.50 12.95 -16.09
CA PRO A 366 9.36 11.76 -16.92
C PRO A 366 9.76 10.46 -16.20
N LEU A 367 10.83 10.48 -15.40
CA LEU A 367 11.30 9.31 -14.66
C LEU A 367 10.31 8.87 -13.57
N GLU A 368 9.71 9.82 -12.82
CA GLU A 368 8.67 9.50 -11.84
C GLU A 368 7.46 8.83 -12.52
N MET A 369 7.06 9.31 -13.71
CA MET A 369 5.97 8.74 -14.49
C MET A 369 6.30 7.35 -15.05
N ALA A 370 7.52 7.16 -15.56
CA ALA A 370 8.02 5.87 -16.04
C ALA A 370 8.04 4.81 -14.94
N GLU A 371 8.58 5.18 -13.76
CA GLU A 371 8.62 4.31 -12.59
C GLU A 371 7.20 3.93 -12.14
N SER A 372 6.28 4.89 -12.11
CA SER A 372 4.88 4.62 -11.77
C SER A 372 4.22 3.67 -12.79
N MET A 373 4.37 3.91 -14.10
CA MET A 373 3.78 3.03 -15.12
C MET A 373 4.35 1.60 -15.12
N ALA A 374 5.63 1.45 -14.81
CA ALA A 374 6.30 0.15 -14.82
C ALA A 374 5.96 -0.72 -13.61
N PHE A 375 5.83 -0.10 -12.43
CA PHE A 375 5.76 -0.84 -11.16
C PHE A 375 4.42 -0.67 -10.41
N ASN A 376 3.65 0.38 -10.69
CA ASN A 376 2.39 0.69 -10.01
C ASN A 376 1.17 0.15 -10.77
N ARG A 377 -0.03 0.33 -10.20
CA ARG A 377 -1.31 -0.07 -10.80
C ARG A 377 -2.23 1.12 -10.96
N ASP A 378 -2.82 1.26 -12.14
CA ASP A 378 -3.94 2.17 -12.44
C ASP A 378 -3.76 3.62 -11.97
N CYS A 379 -2.53 4.09 -11.83
CA CYS A 379 -2.20 5.45 -11.41
C CYS A 379 -0.86 5.90 -11.99
N LEU A 380 -0.87 7.06 -12.64
CA LEU A 380 0.33 7.75 -13.09
C LEU A 380 0.98 8.53 -11.94
N GLY A 381 0.16 9.20 -11.12
CA GLY A 381 0.57 9.97 -9.95
C GLY A 381 -0.03 11.38 -9.91
N CYS A 382 0.38 12.17 -8.93
CA CYS A 382 0.01 13.58 -8.78
C CYS A 382 0.94 14.45 -9.64
N ILE A 383 0.42 14.96 -10.75
CA ILE A 383 1.21 15.67 -11.78
C ILE A 383 1.32 17.16 -11.52
N CYS A 384 0.41 17.72 -10.71
CA CYS A 384 0.41 19.12 -10.34
C CYS A 384 -0.33 19.36 -9.02
N TRP A 385 -0.06 20.52 -8.44
CA TRP A 385 -0.80 21.12 -7.35
C TRP A 385 -1.47 22.39 -7.86
N PHE A 386 -2.66 22.71 -7.38
CA PHE A 386 -3.35 23.95 -7.68
C PHE A 386 -3.79 24.63 -6.38
N GLU A 387 -3.39 25.88 -6.20
CA GLU A 387 -3.69 26.66 -5.01
C GLU A 387 -3.75 28.15 -5.37
N TYR A 388 -4.76 28.86 -4.88
CA TYR A 388 -5.03 30.26 -5.20
C TYR A 388 -4.99 30.53 -6.71
N ALA A 389 -5.71 29.69 -7.46
CA ALA A 389 -5.80 29.72 -8.91
C ALA A 389 -4.46 29.62 -9.68
N ARG A 390 -3.40 29.12 -9.03
CA ARG A 390 -2.10 28.84 -9.65
C ARG A 390 -1.88 27.34 -9.74
N ILE A 391 -1.52 26.85 -10.92
CA ILE A 391 -1.09 25.46 -11.12
C ILE A 391 0.44 25.39 -11.08
N VAL A 392 0.98 24.58 -10.18
CA VAL A 392 2.41 24.40 -9.93
C VAL A 392 2.76 22.91 -9.86
N ALA A 393 4.05 22.57 -9.93
CA ALA A 393 4.49 21.19 -9.93
C ALA A 393 4.21 20.46 -8.60
N ARG A 394 4.34 21.15 -7.46
CA ARG A 394 4.25 20.57 -6.10
C ARG A 394 3.71 21.60 -5.10
N PRO A 395 3.12 21.15 -3.97
CA PRO A 395 2.71 22.08 -2.91
C PRO A 395 3.90 22.91 -2.41
N GLY A 396 3.68 24.21 -2.19
CA GLY A 396 4.71 25.15 -1.75
C GLY A 396 5.77 25.51 -2.80
N SER A 397 5.67 25.01 -4.03
CA SER A 397 6.55 25.37 -5.14
C SER A 397 5.97 26.54 -5.96
N ASN A 398 6.84 27.29 -6.62
CA ASN A 398 6.48 28.25 -7.67
C ASN A 398 6.76 27.71 -9.09
N GLU A 399 7.31 26.50 -9.19
CA GLU A 399 7.67 25.89 -10.48
C GLU A 399 6.40 25.50 -11.25
N PRO A 400 6.29 25.85 -12.55
CA PRO A 400 5.18 25.42 -13.37
C PRO A 400 5.27 23.92 -13.69
N VAL A 401 4.16 23.34 -14.17
CA VAL A 401 4.13 21.96 -14.66
C VAL A 401 5.06 21.82 -15.87
N SER A 402 5.98 20.86 -15.82
CA SER A 402 6.93 20.65 -16.92
C SER A 402 6.23 20.18 -18.19
N LYS A 403 6.59 20.78 -19.34
CA LYS A 403 6.10 20.37 -20.66
C LYS A 403 6.60 18.98 -21.08
N THR A 404 7.68 18.49 -20.47
CA THR A 404 8.24 17.15 -20.75
C THR A 404 7.35 16.01 -20.25
N LEU A 405 6.34 16.31 -19.43
CA LEU A 405 5.39 15.32 -18.92
C LEU A 405 4.33 14.94 -19.96
N ALA A 406 4.02 15.83 -20.92
CA ALA A 406 2.91 15.65 -21.84
C ALA A 406 2.97 14.34 -22.67
N PRO A 407 4.13 13.89 -23.19
CA PRO A 407 4.22 12.58 -23.86
C PRO A 407 3.88 11.40 -22.95
N PHE A 408 4.30 11.43 -21.69
CA PHE A 408 4.06 10.37 -20.72
C PHE A 408 2.60 10.35 -20.25
N ILE A 409 1.99 11.51 -20.02
CA ILE A 409 0.57 11.64 -19.69
C ILE A 409 -0.29 11.11 -20.84
N ARG A 410 0.00 11.51 -22.09
CA ARG A 410 -0.70 10.98 -23.27
C ARG A 410 -0.51 9.48 -23.39
N PHE A 411 0.72 8.99 -23.23
CA PHE A 411 1.02 7.56 -23.32
C PHE A 411 0.21 6.75 -22.30
N PHE A 412 0.13 7.23 -21.06
CA PHE A 412 -0.69 6.59 -20.02
C PHE A 412 -2.15 6.48 -20.46
N HIS A 413 -2.75 7.57 -20.95
CA HIS A 413 -4.15 7.57 -21.40
C HIS A 413 -4.40 6.69 -22.62
N THR A 414 -3.50 6.69 -23.61
CA THR A 414 -3.74 5.99 -24.88
C THR A 414 -3.34 4.52 -24.84
N HIS A 415 -2.46 4.11 -23.94
CA HIS A 415 -1.99 2.72 -23.79
C HIS A 415 -2.43 2.10 -22.47
N ARG A 416 -3.63 2.48 -21.99
CA ARG A 416 -4.23 1.85 -20.81
C ARG A 416 -4.28 0.34 -20.95
N ASP A 417 -4.49 -0.19 -22.16
CA ASP A 417 -4.51 -1.63 -22.42
C ASP A 417 -3.20 -2.34 -22.01
N LEU A 418 -2.03 -1.70 -22.12
CA LEU A 418 -0.74 -2.23 -21.68
C LEU A 418 -0.51 -2.10 -20.18
N LEU A 419 -1.21 -1.16 -19.52
CA LEU A 419 -0.90 -0.73 -18.15
C LEU A 419 -1.96 -1.14 -17.11
N ARG A 420 -3.14 -1.55 -17.54
CA ARG A 420 -4.19 -2.10 -16.67
C ARG A 420 -4.13 -3.60 -16.65
N ASN A 421 -4.73 -4.24 -15.66
CA ASN A 421 -5.08 -5.67 -15.75
C ASN A 421 -3.88 -6.62 -15.93
N ALA A 422 -2.71 -6.17 -15.50
CA ALA A 422 -1.46 -6.89 -15.58
C ALA A 422 -1.07 -7.42 -14.18
N ASP A 423 -0.71 -8.70 -14.14
CA ASP A 423 -0.20 -9.34 -12.94
C ASP A 423 1.32 -9.39 -12.96
N VAL A 424 1.95 -9.07 -11.83
CA VAL A 424 3.41 -9.16 -11.69
C VAL A 424 3.82 -10.64 -11.75
N VAL A 425 4.78 -10.93 -12.63
CA VAL A 425 5.47 -12.22 -12.69
C VAL A 425 6.71 -12.13 -11.81
N ALA A 426 6.74 -12.91 -10.73
CA ALA A 426 7.84 -12.92 -9.77
C ALA A 426 8.36 -14.34 -9.56
N ASP A 427 9.66 -14.57 -9.78
CA ASP A 427 10.32 -15.83 -9.48
C ASP A 427 10.58 -15.98 -7.98
N ALA A 428 10.95 -14.88 -7.32
CA ALA A 428 11.34 -14.85 -5.92
C ALA A 428 10.36 -14.05 -5.05
N ALA A 429 10.22 -14.45 -3.80
CA ALA A 429 9.59 -13.64 -2.76
C ALA A 429 10.58 -13.33 -1.63
N VAL A 430 10.69 -12.07 -1.22
CA VAL A 430 11.53 -11.66 -0.07
C VAL A 430 10.62 -11.39 1.12
N LEU A 431 10.82 -12.13 2.22
CA LEU A 431 10.01 -11.97 3.43
C LEU A 431 10.55 -10.84 4.31
N ARG A 432 9.69 -9.87 4.61
CA ARG A 432 9.85 -8.93 5.73
C ARG A 432 9.17 -9.48 6.98
N SER A 433 9.82 -10.41 7.68
CA SER A 433 9.32 -11.02 8.92
C SER A 433 9.11 -9.95 10.00
N PHE A 434 7.88 -9.74 10.49
CA PHE A 434 7.61 -8.68 11.47
C PHE A 434 8.54 -8.70 12.70
N PRO A 435 8.71 -9.81 13.45
CA PRO A 435 9.58 -9.82 14.61
C PRO A 435 11.06 -9.61 14.25
N SER A 436 11.50 -10.06 13.08
CA SER A 436 12.87 -9.81 12.60
C SER A 436 13.09 -8.34 12.20
N GLN A 437 12.06 -7.68 11.67
CA GLN A 437 12.13 -6.28 11.23
C GLN A 437 12.01 -5.30 12.40
N VAL A 438 11.26 -5.66 13.43
CA VAL A 438 10.85 -4.73 14.50
C VAL A 438 11.49 -5.03 15.85
N PHE A 439 11.63 -6.30 16.23
CA PHE A 439 12.11 -6.69 17.57
C PHE A 439 13.59 -7.08 17.58
N ALA A 440 14.06 -7.73 16.52
CA ALA A 440 15.46 -8.13 16.42
C ALA A 440 16.38 -6.92 16.15
N ASP A 441 17.69 -7.16 16.27
CA ASP A 441 18.72 -6.18 15.93
C ASP A 441 18.50 -5.62 14.52
N SER A 442 18.56 -4.29 14.39
CA SER A 442 18.33 -3.56 13.14
C SER A 442 19.19 -4.02 11.95
N LYS A 443 20.35 -4.66 12.20
CA LYS A 443 21.19 -5.24 11.15
C LYS A 443 20.48 -6.33 10.34
N HIS A 444 19.51 -7.02 10.93
CA HIS A 444 18.70 -8.04 10.27
C HIS A 444 17.78 -7.41 9.22
N ALA A 445 17.03 -6.37 9.61
CA ALA A 445 16.24 -5.59 8.67
C ALA A 445 17.09 -4.92 7.59
N GLY A 446 18.27 -4.41 7.97
CA GLY A 446 19.24 -3.87 7.03
C GLY A 446 19.74 -4.91 6.01
N LEU A 447 19.87 -6.18 6.38
CA LEU A 447 20.20 -7.26 5.45
C LEU A 447 19.05 -7.55 4.48
N THR A 448 17.81 -7.59 4.98
CA THR A 448 16.62 -7.73 4.10
C THR A 448 16.60 -6.62 3.04
N HIS A 449 16.81 -5.37 3.45
CA HIS A 449 16.83 -4.24 2.53
C HIS A 449 17.95 -4.32 1.49
N ARG A 450 19.17 -4.71 1.88
CA ARG A 450 20.28 -4.89 0.92
C ARG A 450 19.98 -5.98 -0.11
N VAL A 451 19.33 -7.06 0.31
CA VAL A 451 18.91 -8.12 -0.61
C VAL A 451 17.86 -7.59 -1.59
N GLU A 452 16.85 -6.84 -1.12
CA GLU A 452 15.87 -6.22 -2.01
C GLU A 452 16.53 -5.29 -3.03
N GLN A 453 17.47 -4.43 -2.60
CA GLN A 453 18.22 -3.55 -3.50
C GLN A 453 19.04 -4.34 -4.53
N ALA A 454 19.77 -5.37 -4.10
CA ALA A 454 20.55 -6.21 -5.01
C ALA A 454 19.66 -6.88 -6.08
N LEU A 455 18.46 -7.33 -5.72
CA LEU A 455 17.52 -7.91 -6.68
C LEU A 455 16.96 -6.86 -7.67
N ILE A 456 16.71 -5.63 -7.22
CA ILE A 456 16.29 -4.50 -8.07
C ILE A 456 17.39 -4.16 -9.08
N GLU A 457 18.59 -3.87 -8.60
CA GLU A 457 19.73 -3.44 -9.42
C GLU A 457 20.19 -4.52 -10.41
N ASN A 458 19.85 -5.78 -10.16
CA ASN A 458 20.15 -6.92 -11.03
C ASN A 458 18.93 -7.46 -11.79
N ARG A 459 17.82 -6.71 -11.81
CA ARG A 459 16.62 -6.99 -12.63
C ARG A 459 16.05 -8.39 -12.40
N VAL A 460 16.10 -8.88 -11.16
CA VAL A 460 15.47 -10.15 -10.79
C VAL A 460 13.97 -9.92 -10.63
N CYS A 461 13.14 -10.79 -11.22
CA CYS A 461 11.69 -10.77 -10.99
C CYS A 461 11.38 -11.23 -9.56
N PHE A 462 11.03 -10.32 -8.67
CA PHE A 462 10.70 -10.64 -7.28
C PHE A 462 9.58 -9.80 -6.69
N GLN A 463 9.06 -10.27 -5.57
CA GLN A 463 8.03 -9.61 -4.78
C GLN A 463 8.44 -9.46 -3.31
N ILE A 464 8.23 -8.27 -2.74
CA ILE A 464 8.30 -8.07 -1.27
C ILE A 464 7.01 -8.62 -0.66
N ILE A 465 7.13 -9.48 0.35
CA ILE A 465 6.01 -10.10 1.06
C ILE A 465 6.11 -9.91 2.58
N TYR A 466 4.97 -10.09 3.27
CA TYR A 466 4.82 -9.97 4.72
C TYR A 466 4.26 -11.29 5.26
N ASP A 467 4.27 -11.45 6.57
CA ASP A 467 3.92 -12.69 7.28
C ASP A 467 2.65 -13.39 6.76
N HIS A 468 1.55 -12.65 6.59
CA HIS A 468 0.27 -13.22 6.12
C HIS A 468 0.32 -13.76 4.68
N HIS A 469 1.26 -13.31 3.86
CA HIS A 469 1.47 -13.78 2.49
C HIS A 469 2.19 -15.13 2.40
N LEU A 470 2.72 -15.66 3.51
CA LEU A 470 3.30 -17.00 3.55
C LEU A 470 2.27 -18.10 3.21
N ALA A 471 0.98 -17.79 3.29
CA ALA A 471 -0.10 -18.67 2.85
C ALA A 471 -0.13 -18.92 1.33
N ASP A 472 0.46 -18.02 0.53
CA ASP A 472 0.40 -18.05 -0.94
C ASP A 472 1.79 -18.26 -1.59
N LEU A 473 2.70 -18.95 -0.91
CA LEU A 473 4.09 -19.12 -1.38
C LEU A 473 4.23 -19.91 -2.69
N ASN A 474 3.24 -20.75 -3.02
CA ASN A 474 3.23 -21.57 -4.23
C ASN A 474 3.26 -20.75 -5.55
N ARG A 475 3.03 -19.44 -5.48
CA ARG A 475 3.17 -18.51 -6.61
C ARG A 475 4.62 -18.23 -6.99
N TYR A 476 5.56 -18.51 -6.07
CA TYR A 476 6.97 -18.22 -6.24
C TYR A 476 7.77 -19.51 -6.37
N ARG A 477 8.89 -19.42 -7.07
CA ARG A 477 9.84 -20.53 -7.25
C ARG A 477 10.79 -20.61 -6.07
N VAL A 478 11.11 -19.45 -5.48
CA VAL A 478 11.98 -19.34 -4.30
C VAL A 478 11.44 -18.35 -3.28
N LEU A 479 11.50 -18.75 -2.01
CA LEU A 479 11.37 -17.85 -0.87
C LEU A 479 12.77 -17.43 -0.38
N VAL A 480 13.02 -16.13 -0.31
CA VAL A 480 14.26 -15.56 0.22
C VAL A 480 14.04 -15.11 1.66
N LEU A 481 14.78 -15.72 2.58
CA LEU A 481 14.81 -15.41 4.01
C LEU A 481 16.11 -14.65 4.33
N ALA A 482 16.08 -13.33 4.13
CA ALA A 482 17.23 -12.46 4.37
C ALA A 482 17.14 -11.83 5.76
N GLY A 483 18.00 -12.27 6.68
CA GLY A 483 17.99 -11.78 8.06
C GLY A 483 16.70 -12.08 8.83
N CYS A 484 15.98 -13.16 8.49
CA CYS A 484 14.76 -13.56 9.17
C CYS A 484 15.05 -14.30 10.50
N ALA A 485 15.80 -13.66 11.39
CA ALA A 485 16.30 -14.27 12.63
C ALA A 485 15.18 -14.77 13.57
N ALA A 486 13.99 -14.17 13.51
CA ALA A 486 12.83 -14.52 14.29
C ALA A 486 11.66 -14.94 13.40
N LEU A 487 11.06 -16.11 13.68
CA LEU A 487 9.89 -16.64 13.00
C LEU A 487 8.97 -17.35 14.01
N SER A 488 7.66 -17.16 13.88
CA SER A 488 6.69 -17.91 14.68
C SER A 488 6.60 -19.37 14.25
N ASP A 489 6.07 -20.23 15.12
CA ASP A 489 5.83 -21.63 14.77
C ASP A 489 4.88 -21.78 13.57
N GLU A 490 3.85 -20.93 13.48
CA GLU A 490 2.95 -20.89 12.32
C GLU A 490 3.70 -20.57 11.02
N GLN A 491 4.55 -19.53 11.04
CA GLN A 491 5.36 -19.12 9.88
C GLN A 491 6.30 -20.25 9.44
N THR A 492 6.97 -20.90 10.40
CA THR A 492 7.86 -22.02 10.10
C THR A 492 7.08 -23.20 9.51
N GLY A 493 5.88 -23.49 10.01
CA GLY A 493 4.99 -24.51 9.46
C GLY A 493 4.54 -24.21 8.02
N GLN A 494 4.25 -22.95 7.69
CA GLN A 494 3.94 -22.54 6.32
C GLN A 494 5.13 -22.73 5.36
N ILE A 495 6.34 -22.35 5.81
CA ILE A 495 7.57 -22.52 5.03
C ILE A 495 7.87 -24.01 4.78
N ARG A 496 7.72 -24.87 5.80
CA ARG A 496 7.86 -26.33 5.65
C ARG A 496 6.89 -26.89 4.62
N ARG A 497 5.61 -26.51 4.68
CA ARG A 497 4.62 -26.96 3.70
C ARG A 497 4.99 -26.55 2.28
N TYR A 498 5.45 -25.31 2.10
CA TYR A 498 5.92 -24.84 0.80
C TYR A 498 7.10 -25.67 0.27
N VAL A 499 8.11 -25.95 1.10
CA VAL A 499 9.24 -26.81 0.72
C VAL A 499 8.81 -28.24 0.39
N ASN A 500 7.93 -28.83 1.21
CA ASN A 500 7.39 -30.17 0.98
C ASN A 500 6.56 -30.27 -0.31
N SER A 501 6.03 -29.15 -0.81
CA SER A 501 5.35 -29.09 -2.11
C SER A 501 6.29 -28.85 -3.30
N GLY A 502 7.61 -28.91 -3.08
CA GLY A 502 8.63 -28.68 -4.11
C GLY A 502 9.14 -27.24 -4.19
N GLY A 503 8.65 -26.36 -3.31
CA GLY A 503 9.15 -25.01 -3.15
C GLY A 503 10.61 -24.98 -2.70
N ARG A 504 11.30 -23.88 -3.00
CA ARG A 504 12.73 -23.74 -2.67
C ARG A 504 12.98 -22.52 -1.80
N VAL A 505 14.01 -22.55 -0.97
CA VAL A 505 14.33 -21.48 -0.02
C VAL A 505 15.78 -21.03 -0.18
N CYS A 506 16.00 -19.72 -0.26
CA CYS A 506 17.31 -19.10 -0.19
C CYS A 506 17.45 -18.36 1.15
N ILE A 507 18.34 -18.83 2.01
CA ILE A 507 18.61 -18.23 3.32
C ILE A 507 19.87 -17.36 3.21
N VAL A 508 19.75 -16.09 3.62
CA VAL A 508 20.85 -15.12 3.65
C VAL A 508 21.07 -14.67 5.08
N GLY A 509 22.16 -15.15 5.70
CA GLY A 509 22.42 -14.94 7.13
C GLY A 509 21.48 -15.75 8.05
N PRO A 510 21.19 -15.26 9.27
CA PRO A 510 20.43 -16.04 10.26
C PRO A 510 18.94 -16.15 9.89
N ALA A 511 18.37 -17.33 10.12
CA ALA A 511 16.95 -17.62 9.93
C ALA A 511 16.40 -18.49 11.07
N GLY A 512 15.28 -18.06 11.68
CA GLY A 512 14.52 -18.86 12.65
C GLY A 512 15.30 -19.26 13.90
N ILE A 513 16.26 -18.46 14.36
CA ILE A 513 17.01 -18.71 15.60
C ILE A 513 16.22 -18.28 16.86
N TYR A 514 15.20 -17.45 16.68
CA TYR A 514 14.26 -17.04 17.72
C TYR A 514 12.80 -17.36 17.33
N ASP A 515 11.90 -17.39 18.31
CA ASP A 515 10.46 -17.29 18.10
C ASP A 515 10.01 -15.85 17.78
N GLU A 516 8.71 -15.61 17.64
CA GLU A 516 8.15 -14.28 17.35
C GLU A 516 8.32 -13.25 18.48
N TRP A 517 8.67 -13.69 19.68
CA TRP A 517 8.92 -12.83 20.84
C TRP A 517 10.41 -12.69 21.17
N LEU A 518 11.29 -13.11 20.24
CA LEU A 518 12.76 -13.05 20.39
C LEU A 518 13.25 -13.96 21.55
N ILE A 519 12.55 -15.06 21.81
CA ILE A 519 13.00 -16.12 22.72
C ILE A 519 13.89 -17.08 21.93
N PRO A 520 15.12 -17.36 22.39
CA PRO A 520 16.03 -18.27 21.71
C PRO A 520 15.43 -19.67 21.56
N ARG A 521 15.60 -20.27 20.40
CA ARG A 521 15.28 -21.68 20.18
C ARG A 521 16.50 -22.55 20.48
N GLU A 522 16.27 -23.76 20.99
CA GLU A 522 17.34 -24.75 21.19
C GLU A 522 18.02 -25.13 19.87
N ARG A 523 17.24 -25.17 18.78
CA ARG A 523 17.70 -25.39 17.41
C ARG A 523 16.99 -24.42 16.46
N PRO A 524 17.68 -23.89 15.44
CA PRO A 524 17.04 -23.03 14.45
C PRO A 524 15.87 -23.74 13.75
N ALA A 525 14.76 -23.02 13.60
CA ALA A 525 13.46 -23.60 13.26
C ALA A 525 13.34 -24.18 11.85
N LEU A 526 14.35 -24.05 10.99
CA LEU A 526 14.32 -24.49 9.59
C LEU A 526 15.52 -25.39 9.23
N ASP A 527 16.26 -25.87 10.21
CA ASP A 527 17.42 -26.75 9.99
C ASP A 527 17.04 -28.18 9.64
N ASP A 528 15.78 -28.56 9.87
CA ASP A 528 15.21 -29.85 9.48
C ASP A 528 14.80 -29.93 8.00
N LEU A 529 14.81 -28.80 7.27
CA LEU A 529 14.41 -28.78 5.88
C LEU A 529 15.41 -29.54 4.96
N PRO A 530 14.93 -30.21 3.89
CA PRO A 530 15.78 -31.01 3.00
C PRO A 530 16.79 -30.16 2.22
N ALA A 531 18.06 -30.57 2.25
CA ALA A 531 19.17 -29.83 1.62
C ALA A 531 18.99 -29.59 0.11
N ALA A 532 18.29 -30.49 -0.60
CA ALA A 532 18.03 -30.36 -2.03
C ALA A 532 17.19 -29.12 -2.40
N ASN A 533 16.42 -28.58 -1.46
CA ASN A 533 15.51 -27.44 -1.68
C ASN A 533 16.04 -26.12 -1.13
N ILE A 534 17.25 -26.11 -0.55
CA ILE A 534 17.76 -24.96 0.19
C ILE A 534 19.12 -24.55 -0.33
N VAL A 535 19.27 -23.24 -0.51
CA VAL A 535 20.57 -22.59 -0.61
C VAL A 535 20.78 -21.72 0.61
N ARG A 536 21.89 -21.91 1.32
CA ARG A 536 22.31 -21.05 2.44
C ARG A 536 23.56 -20.28 2.02
N ILE A 537 23.56 -18.97 2.24
CA ILE A 537 24.70 -18.10 1.96
C ILE A 537 24.94 -17.12 3.11
N GLU A 538 26.19 -16.69 3.23
CA GLU A 538 26.60 -15.66 4.19
C GLU A 538 26.04 -14.28 3.83
N LYS A 539 25.99 -13.38 4.83
CA LYS A 539 25.38 -12.04 4.73
C LYS A 539 25.94 -11.11 3.62
N ASN A 540 27.14 -11.40 3.11
CA ASN A 540 27.85 -10.59 2.11
C ASN A 540 28.04 -11.33 0.77
N ALA A 541 27.50 -12.54 0.64
CA ALA A 541 27.62 -13.33 -0.57
C ALA A 541 26.64 -12.83 -1.66
N ASP A 542 26.90 -13.23 -2.90
CA ASP A 542 26.06 -12.87 -4.05
C ASP A 542 24.69 -13.57 -3.99
N VAL A 543 23.68 -12.80 -3.56
CA VAL A 543 22.30 -13.28 -3.47
C VAL A 543 21.66 -13.52 -4.84
N VAL A 544 22.09 -12.81 -5.88
CA VAL A 544 21.55 -12.97 -7.25
C VAL A 544 22.02 -14.30 -7.81
N ALA A 545 23.29 -14.63 -7.65
CA ALA A 545 23.83 -15.94 -8.00
C ALA A 545 23.16 -17.07 -7.20
N ALA A 546 22.89 -16.86 -5.90
CA ALA A 546 22.18 -17.84 -5.08
C ALA A 546 20.74 -18.08 -5.55
N VAL A 547 20.00 -17.01 -5.88
CA VAL A 547 18.64 -17.07 -6.43
C VAL A 547 18.62 -17.76 -7.80
N ARG A 548 19.61 -17.49 -8.66
CA ARG A 548 19.76 -18.19 -9.94
C ARG A 548 20.00 -19.68 -9.75
N ARG A 549 20.99 -20.04 -8.92
CA ARG A 549 21.34 -21.43 -8.62
C ARG A 549 20.16 -22.21 -8.04
N VAL A 550 19.47 -21.63 -7.05
CA VAL A 550 18.30 -22.28 -6.44
C VAL A 550 17.11 -22.32 -7.40
N CYS A 551 17.10 -21.59 -8.51
CA CYS A 551 16.08 -21.69 -9.56
C CYS A 551 16.57 -22.48 -10.79
N ASP A 552 17.69 -23.20 -10.70
CA ASP A 552 18.34 -23.93 -11.80
C ASP A 552 18.57 -23.07 -13.05
N ASP A 553 18.92 -21.79 -12.87
CA ASP A 553 19.06 -20.79 -13.94
C ASP A 553 17.80 -20.60 -14.80
N ARG A 554 16.64 -21.02 -14.30
CA ARG A 554 15.37 -20.94 -15.03
C ARG A 554 14.56 -19.68 -14.74
N LEU A 555 15.16 -18.56 -14.37
CA LEU A 555 14.41 -17.31 -14.09
C LEU A 555 13.51 -16.91 -15.27
N SER A 556 12.46 -16.16 -14.97
CA SER A 556 11.43 -15.74 -15.94
C SER A 556 11.97 -14.73 -16.95
N VAL A 557 12.90 -13.87 -16.54
CA VAL A 557 13.62 -12.96 -17.43
C VAL A 557 15.08 -12.85 -17.02
N ALA A 558 15.95 -12.67 -18.00
CA ALA A 558 17.33 -12.25 -17.81
C ALA A 558 17.63 -11.11 -18.78
N ILE A 559 18.11 -9.98 -18.24
CA ILE A 559 18.41 -8.78 -19.02
C ILE A 559 19.88 -8.42 -18.84
N ARG A 560 20.57 -8.25 -19.96
CA ARG A 560 21.93 -7.72 -20.00
C ARG A 560 21.85 -6.26 -20.46
N ALA A 561 22.20 -5.34 -19.56
CA ALA A 561 22.19 -3.90 -19.80
C ALA A 561 23.23 -3.21 -18.92
N GLY A 562 23.50 -1.93 -19.21
CA GLY A 562 24.25 -1.05 -18.31
C GLY A 562 23.55 -0.85 -16.95
N SER A 563 24.29 -0.29 -16.00
CA SER A 563 23.75 0.11 -14.70
C SER A 563 22.67 1.21 -14.86
N GLY A 564 21.87 1.44 -13.81
CA GLY A 564 20.76 2.40 -13.86
C GLY A 564 19.48 1.90 -14.54
N LEU A 565 19.52 0.81 -15.32
CA LEU A 565 18.31 0.20 -15.90
C LEU A 565 17.65 -0.77 -14.90
N CYS A 566 16.37 -0.56 -14.58
CA CYS A 566 15.56 -1.52 -13.79
C CYS A 566 14.42 -2.11 -14.62
N THR A 567 13.83 -3.20 -14.13
CA THR A 567 12.80 -3.95 -14.85
C THR A 567 11.68 -4.43 -13.96
N GLU A 568 10.45 -4.42 -14.47
CA GLU A 568 9.33 -5.23 -13.99
C GLU A 568 8.82 -6.14 -15.11
N LEU A 569 8.45 -7.37 -14.78
CA LEU A 569 7.78 -8.28 -15.70
C LEU A 569 6.32 -8.40 -15.29
N THR A 570 5.42 -8.08 -16.21
CA THR A 570 3.99 -8.27 -16.02
C THR A 570 3.40 -9.16 -17.11
N GLU A 571 2.25 -9.76 -16.81
CA GLU A 571 1.55 -10.69 -17.69
C GLU A 571 0.08 -10.31 -17.78
N GLN A 572 -0.45 -10.42 -18.99
CA GLN A 572 -1.86 -10.27 -19.33
C GLN A 572 -2.31 -11.50 -20.14
N SER A 573 -3.61 -11.64 -20.35
CA SER A 573 -4.14 -12.70 -21.21
C SER A 573 -3.54 -12.60 -22.62
N GLY A 574 -2.70 -13.57 -22.99
CA GLY A 574 -2.11 -13.67 -24.33
C GLY A 574 -0.80 -12.91 -24.52
N ARG A 575 -0.29 -12.14 -23.55
CA ARG A 575 0.97 -11.40 -23.71
C ARG A 575 1.75 -11.21 -22.41
N ARG A 576 3.07 -11.12 -22.54
CA ARG A 576 4.00 -10.70 -21.47
C ARG A 576 4.57 -9.32 -21.80
N LEU A 577 4.79 -8.53 -20.77
CA LEU A 577 5.25 -7.14 -20.87
C LEU A 577 6.51 -6.97 -20.04
N VAL A 578 7.61 -6.63 -20.70
CA VAL A 578 8.88 -6.29 -20.03
C VAL A 578 8.97 -4.78 -19.96
N HIS A 579 8.76 -4.23 -18.77
CA HIS A 579 8.91 -2.80 -18.51
C HIS A 579 10.38 -2.49 -18.24
N LEU A 580 10.96 -1.56 -18.98
CA LEU A 580 12.35 -1.14 -18.85
C LEU A 580 12.39 0.34 -18.49
N VAL A 581 12.90 0.66 -17.30
CA VAL A 581 13.01 2.04 -16.80
C VAL A 581 14.47 2.39 -16.61
N ASN A 582 14.94 3.40 -17.32
CA ASN A 582 16.32 3.89 -17.20
C ASN A 582 16.37 5.08 -16.23
N TYR A 583 17.06 4.90 -15.11
CA TYR A 583 17.21 5.91 -14.07
C TYR A 583 18.37 6.88 -14.33
N ASP A 584 19.27 6.53 -15.25
CA ASP A 584 20.30 7.43 -15.77
C ASP A 584 19.71 8.20 -16.95
N THR A 585 18.92 9.23 -16.65
CA THR A 585 18.15 9.98 -17.66
C THR A 585 19.03 10.77 -18.62
N ASP A 586 20.31 10.98 -18.28
CA ASP A 586 21.27 11.70 -19.11
C ASP A 586 21.92 10.77 -20.16
N ASN A 587 21.92 9.46 -19.90
CA ASN A 587 22.56 8.47 -20.76
C ASN A 587 21.56 7.34 -21.14
N PRO A 588 21.06 7.31 -22.38
CA PRO A 588 20.20 6.23 -22.84
C PRO A 588 20.90 4.86 -22.73
N ALA A 589 20.19 3.87 -22.19
CA ALA A 589 20.70 2.49 -22.15
C ALA A 589 20.63 1.88 -23.55
N LYS A 590 21.77 1.45 -24.10
CA LYS A 590 21.89 0.88 -25.44
C LYS A 590 22.12 -0.63 -25.39
N ASP A 591 21.77 -1.31 -26.48
CA ASP A 591 22.05 -2.73 -26.72
C ASP A 591 21.56 -3.63 -25.57
N VAL A 592 20.33 -3.37 -25.10
CA VAL A 592 19.71 -4.09 -23.98
C VAL A 592 19.24 -5.45 -24.49
N SER A 593 19.90 -6.51 -24.06
CA SER A 593 19.57 -7.87 -24.49
C SER A 593 18.62 -8.53 -23.51
N VAL A 594 17.47 -8.99 -24.02
CA VAL A 594 16.40 -9.59 -23.23
C VAL A 594 16.28 -11.07 -23.56
N ARG A 595 16.32 -11.91 -22.52
CA ARG A 595 15.99 -13.34 -22.59
C ARG A 595 14.78 -13.58 -21.71
N LEU A 596 13.62 -13.74 -22.32
CA LEU A 596 12.34 -13.93 -21.65
C LEU A 596 11.89 -15.38 -21.77
N ARG A 597 11.48 -15.99 -20.66
CA ARG A 597 10.82 -17.29 -20.67
C ARG A 597 9.32 -17.12 -20.94
N LEU A 598 8.75 -17.98 -21.75
CA LEU A 598 7.31 -18.03 -21.98
C LEU A 598 6.62 -19.03 -21.02
N PRO A 599 5.31 -18.86 -20.74
CA PRO A 599 4.53 -19.87 -20.06
C PRO A 599 4.59 -21.22 -20.81
N PRO A 600 4.50 -22.36 -20.10
CA PRO A 600 4.49 -23.67 -20.74
C PRO A 600 3.43 -23.77 -21.86
N GLY A 601 3.84 -24.29 -23.01
CA GLY A 601 2.95 -24.50 -24.17
C GLY A 601 2.67 -23.24 -25.00
N ARG A 602 3.20 -22.07 -24.64
CA ARG A 602 3.07 -20.84 -25.43
C ARG A 602 4.25 -20.63 -26.37
N ARG A 603 3.99 -19.99 -27.51
CA ARG A 603 5.00 -19.55 -28.49
C ARG A 603 4.92 -18.05 -28.69
N ALA A 604 6.04 -17.41 -29.00
CA ALA A 604 6.00 -16.00 -29.38
C ALA A 604 5.37 -15.85 -30.76
N LYS A 605 4.52 -14.83 -30.90
CA LYS A 605 3.93 -14.40 -32.16
C LYS A 605 4.62 -13.14 -32.67
N ALA A 606 4.84 -12.17 -31.81
CA ALA A 606 5.48 -10.90 -32.13
C ALA A 606 6.17 -10.32 -30.89
N VAL A 607 7.18 -9.48 -31.12
CA VAL A 607 7.79 -8.63 -30.08
C VAL A 607 7.74 -7.19 -30.58
N THR A 608 7.06 -6.33 -29.83
CA THR A 608 6.86 -4.92 -30.18
C THR A 608 7.39 -4.01 -29.06
N LEU A 609 8.11 -2.96 -29.42
CA LEU A 609 8.70 -1.99 -28.49
C LEU A 609 7.88 -0.69 -28.51
N VAL A 610 7.33 -0.33 -27.36
CA VAL A 610 6.40 0.80 -27.17
C VAL A 610 6.96 1.75 -26.11
N SER A 611 7.08 3.05 -26.45
CA SER A 611 7.66 4.06 -25.57
C SER A 611 6.92 5.41 -25.67
N PRO A 612 6.76 6.17 -24.56
CA PRO A 612 6.24 7.54 -24.58
C PRO A 612 7.13 8.53 -25.34
N GLU A 613 8.39 8.17 -25.59
CA GLU A 613 9.39 9.03 -26.23
C GLU A 613 9.43 8.84 -27.75
N ARG A 614 8.65 7.90 -28.30
CA ARG A 614 8.56 7.64 -29.73
C ARG A 614 7.12 7.70 -30.21
N ARG A 615 6.94 8.11 -31.47
CA ARG A 615 5.61 8.17 -32.10
C ARG A 615 5.13 6.82 -32.62
N ASN A 616 6.06 5.99 -33.11
CA ASN A 616 5.76 4.71 -33.71
C ASN A 616 6.33 3.59 -32.83
N GLU A 617 5.56 2.51 -32.75
CA GLU A 617 6.03 1.23 -32.22
C GLU A 617 7.11 0.64 -33.13
N LEU A 618 8.02 -0.13 -32.57
CA LEU A 618 9.06 -0.83 -33.32
C LEU A 618 8.87 -2.33 -33.21
N GLU A 619 8.86 -3.04 -34.33
CA GLU A 619 8.94 -4.50 -34.30
C GLU A 619 10.39 -4.92 -34.03
N ALA A 620 10.57 -5.77 -33.02
CA ALA A 620 11.86 -6.35 -32.70
C ALA A 620 12.00 -7.73 -33.35
N VAL A 621 13.14 -7.97 -34.00
CA VAL A 621 13.51 -9.31 -34.44
C VAL A 621 13.83 -10.14 -33.20
N PHE A 622 13.25 -11.34 -33.11
CA PHE A 622 13.47 -12.25 -32.00
C PHE A 622 13.83 -13.66 -32.48
N GLN A 623 14.53 -14.38 -31.62
CA GLN A 623 14.80 -15.80 -31.77
C GLN A 623 14.04 -16.57 -30.69
N GLU A 624 13.38 -17.65 -31.06
CA GLU A 624 12.81 -18.60 -30.10
C GLU A 624 13.71 -19.81 -29.96
N ARG A 625 14.02 -20.22 -28.73
CA ARG A 625 14.75 -21.44 -28.39
C ARG A 625 14.08 -22.11 -27.20
N ASP A 626 13.54 -23.30 -27.39
CA ASP A 626 12.78 -24.04 -26.37
C ASP A 626 11.57 -23.26 -25.82
N ASP A 627 11.67 -22.74 -24.60
CA ASP A 627 10.70 -21.90 -23.91
C ASP A 627 11.19 -20.45 -23.75
N LEU A 628 12.26 -20.06 -24.46
CA LEU A 628 12.87 -18.73 -24.40
C LEU A 628 12.64 -17.94 -25.70
N VAL A 629 12.38 -16.65 -25.52
CA VAL A 629 12.37 -15.62 -26.56
C VAL A 629 13.54 -14.68 -26.28
N ILE A 630 14.36 -14.46 -27.29
CA ILE A 630 15.59 -13.66 -27.20
C ILE A 630 15.51 -12.54 -28.22
N PHE A 631 15.66 -11.31 -27.78
CA PHE A 631 15.64 -10.11 -28.62
C PHE A 631 16.46 -8.99 -27.99
N ASP A 632 16.82 -8.00 -28.79
CA ASP A 632 17.53 -6.81 -28.32
C ASP A 632 16.62 -5.58 -28.42
N VAL A 633 16.72 -4.71 -27.42
CA VAL A 633 16.12 -3.38 -27.40
C VAL A 633 17.23 -2.38 -27.73
N PRO A 634 17.20 -1.70 -28.90
CA PRO A 634 18.31 -0.88 -29.37
C PRO A 634 18.66 0.25 -28.40
N GLN A 635 17.64 0.90 -27.85
CA GLN A 635 17.82 2.01 -26.92
C GLN A 635 16.60 2.15 -26.01
N VAL A 636 16.84 2.36 -24.71
CA VAL A 636 15.86 2.82 -23.73
C VAL A 636 16.25 4.24 -23.30
N GLY A 637 15.41 5.22 -23.58
CA GLY A 637 15.57 6.61 -23.13
C GLY A 637 15.34 6.71 -21.62
N VAL A 638 14.10 6.98 -21.23
CA VAL A 638 13.59 6.89 -19.87
C VAL A 638 12.73 5.63 -19.70
N TYR A 639 11.87 5.32 -20.68
CA TYR A 639 10.90 4.23 -20.56
C TYR A 639 10.63 3.48 -21.87
N GLU A 640 10.57 2.16 -21.76
CA GLU A 640 10.24 1.24 -22.85
C GLU A 640 9.43 0.07 -22.32
N ILE A 641 8.44 -0.38 -23.09
CA ILE A 641 7.75 -1.65 -22.87
C ILE A 641 8.03 -2.55 -24.06
N ALA A 642 8.65 -3.71 -23.82
CA ALA A 642 8.64 -4.78 -24.81
C ALA A 642 7.40 -5.65 -24.59
N VAL A 643 6.52 -5.69 -25.59
CA VAL A 643 5.28 -6.45 -25.63
C VAL A 643 5.52 -7.75 -26.40
N ILE A 644 5.42 -8.87 -25.71
CA ILE A 644 5.59 -10.20 -26.29
C ILE A 644 4.20 -10.84 -26.40
N GLU A 645 3.63 -10.77 -27.61
CA GLU A 645 2.36 -11.41 -27.94
C GLU A 645 2.57 -12.92 -28.10
N MET A 646 1.67 -13.72 -27.54
CA MET A 646 1.78 -15.18 -27.47
C MET A 646 0.63 -15.87 -28.19
N ARG A 647 0.92 -17.03 -28.79
CA ARG A 647 -0.08 -17.96 -29.33
C ARG A 647 -0.04 -19.29 -28.59
#